data_AF-A0A925X917-F1
#
_entry.id   AF-A0A925X917-F1
#
_cell.length_a   1.000
_cell.length_b   1.000
_cell.length_c   1.000
_cell.angle_alpha   90.00
_cell.angle_beta   90.00
_cell.angle_gamma   90.00
#
_symmetry.space_group_name_H-M   'P 1'
#
loop_
_entity.id
_entity.type
_entity.pdbx_description
1 polymer ?
#
loop_
_entity_poly.entity_id
_entity_poly.type
_entity_poly.pdbx_seq_one_letter_code
_entity_poly.pdbx_strand_id
1 'polypeptide(L)'
;NHEKLLSSRQRSLNEHVNRIRQYESEKNVKNERLRFLQDKISNLSEQIEQDEKNAESLKIDLQKLENEQMLTAEDFGKLSENTLNLQADYEKQRQTVQNSQQEINQENQQLRNLQNAFFELRRQVESKQTQLETLQQEQYRNEKNNIQNDDIEGFDEEMYEIREQVSQADLHVKNHQQELTEIKEKSANTELEIEKLRHEIAHLNRRIDACQNEYNLTQSLVENLEGFPEAIKFLKQQVREMKNMPLLSDILTCPDRYRVAIENFLEPFMNFFVAETQNQAFQAVNLLADASKGKANFFVLESLTDQDSFPLEEGRGGASGLAAFSVVEFDKKYENLIHFLLGGVYLVTNEEALAGNGYKTYLAETGKFIKKPHSISGGSVGLFEGKRIGRAKNLENLAKEIKSHSADLQILTQKLATYQHEKVQFQHHLQEAEKNLSQARQHLQNLNQELISVRTKQEQLRTLLSVQALRKDEMQVKMADLQIEIEELRPEADEKKYELSLCEQKITFLNQELSQQNENLNLKSAEFNQQNILFYQQKNRAESLAQEIRFKNQNLESSLQRLQKNEVEKNSTQADLRKLLDSNDIQEDELLEMYKEKETISEAVTEAERVYYACRGAIDSLEKEIRETQRQREMADALLNEMHGKRNEARLQLTAIRERLSVEFEVNLSEVNETGIKDADTEKLSEDEIRGKVQTVKNNLEKVGP
;
A
#
# COMPACT_ATOMS: atom_id res chain seq x y z
N ASN A 1 -81.58 -138.24 61.49
CA ASN A 1 -82.17 -137.15 60.66
C ASN A 1 -81.97 -135.76 61.24
N HIS A 2 -82.39 -135.46 62.48
CA HIS A 2 -82.26 -134.09 63.05
C HIS A 2 -80.83 -133.51 63.05
N GLU A 3 -79.80 -134.34 63.26
CA GLU A 3 -78.38 -133.92 63.23
C GLU A 3 -77.93 -133.31 61.88
N LYS A 4 -78.40 -133.84 60.73
CA LYS A 4 -78.10 -133.28 59.40
C LYS A 4 -78.80 -131.94 59.16
N LEU A 5 -79.97 -131.73 59.77
CA LEU A 5 -80.73 -130.48 59.64
C LEU A 5 -79.98 -129.32 60.30
N LEU A 6 -79.46 -129.55 61.52
CA LEU A 6 -78.73 -128.55 62.31
C LEU A 6 -77.50 -127.99 61.55
N SER A 7 -76.63 -128.87 61.05
CA SER A 7 -75.41 -128.48 60.34
C SER A 7 -75.70 -127.60 59.10
N SER A 8 -76.79 -127.88 58.38
CA SER A 8 -77.19 -127.06 57.22
C SER A 8 -77.56 -125.62 57.58
N ARG A 9 -78.26 -125.42 58.70
CA ARG A 9 -78.73 -124.10 59.16
C ARG A 9 -77.57 -123.24 59.68
N GLN A 10 -76.63 -123.83 60.41
CA GLN A 10 -75.43 -123.13 60.89
C GLN A 10 -74.54 -122.58 59.75
N ARG A 11 -74.47 -123.29 58.61
CA ARG A 11 -73.70 -122.81 57.43
C ARG A 11 -74.34 -121.57 56.79
N SER A 12 -75.67 -121.57 56.65
CA SER A 12 -76.43 -120.44 56.08
C SER A 12 -76.25 -119.14 56.86
N LEU A 13 -76.14 -119.23 58.19
CA LEU A 13 -75.96 -118.06 59.06
C LEU A 13 -74.62 -117.34 58.82
N ASN A 14 -73.54 -118.11 58.63
CA ASN A 14 -72.20 -117.55 58.41
C ASN A 14 -72.04 -116.85 57.05
N GLU A 15 -72.74 -117.32 56.01
CA GLU A 15 -72.72 -116.69 54.68
C GLU A 15 -73.43 -115.31 54.70
N HIS A 16 -74.54 -115.15 55.42
CA HIS A 16 -75.19 -113.84 55.60
C HIS A 16 -74.32 -112.84 56.38
N VAL A 17 -73.64 -113.27 57.46
CA VAL A 17 -72.78 -112.39 58.27
C VAL A 17 -71.63 -111.78 57.47
N ASN A 18 -71.06 -112.51 56.51
CA ASN A 18 -69.97 -112.00 55.67
C ASN A 18 -70.44 -110.94 54.65
N ARG A 19 -71.66 -111.06 54.10
CA ARG A 19 -72.21 -110.05 53.17
C ARG A 19 -72.46 -108.70 53.87
N ILE A 20 -72.99 -108.73 55.10
CA ILE A 20 -73.25 -107.51 55.90
C ILE A 20 -71.96 -106.67 56.07
N ARG A 21 -70.83 -107.31 56.38
CA ARG A 21 -69.53 -106.61 56.55
C ARG A 21 -69.01 -105.92 55.28
N GLN A 22 -69.34 -106.42 54.09
CA GLN A 22 -68.90 -105.79 52.84
C GLN A 22 -69.67 -104.48 52.59
N TYR A 23 -70.99 -104.50 52.79
CA TYR A 23 -71.84 -103.30 52.70
C TYR A 23 -71.44 -102.22 53.72
N GLU A 24 -71.10 -102.59 54.96
CA GLU A 24 -70.61 -101.64 55.98
C GLU A 24 -69.32 -100.90 55.53
N SER A 25 -68.43 -101.57 54.80
CA SER A 25 -67.20 -100.95 54.28
C SER A 25 -67.48 -99.96 53.16
N GLU A 26 -68.41 -100.27 52.25
CA GLU A 26 -68.76 -99.37 51.15
C GLU A 26 -69.45 -98.09 51.65
N LYS A 27 -70.30 -98.22 52.67
CA LYS A 27 -70.98 -97.10 53.34
C LYS A 27 -70.01 -96.05 53.89
N ASN A 28 -68.93 -96.48 54.54
CA ASN A 28 -67.95 -95.55 55.13
C ASN A 28 -67.24 -94.71 54.07
N VAL A 29 -66.87 -95.30 52.92
CA VAL A 29 -66.22 -94.58 51.81
C VAL A 29 -67.16 -93.55 51.18
N LYS A 30 -68.46 -93.87 51.05
CA LYS A 30 -69.47 -92.91 50.57
C LYS A 30 -69.63 -91.72 51.53
N ASN A 31 -69.63 -91.96 52.84
CA ASN A 31 -69.75 -90.90 53.85
C ASN A 31 -68.57 -89.91 53.86
N GLU A 32 -67.34 -90.37 53.68
CA GLU A 32 -66.19 -89.47 53.51
C GLU A 32 -66.30 -88.63 52.23
N ARG A 33 -66.77 -89.24 51.14
CA ARG A 33 -66.98 -88.54 49.86
C ARG A 33 -68.09 -87.50 49.91
N LEU A 34 -69.15 -87.72 50.70
CA LEU A 34 -70.19 -86.72 50.98
C LEU A 34 -69.62 -85.49 51.69
N ARG A 35 -68.79 -85.68 52.74
CA ARG A 35 -68.14 -84.55 53.45
C ARG A 35 -67.25 -83.73 52.54
N PHE A 36 -66.38 -84.37 51.75
CA PHE A 36 -65.50 -83.68 50.81
C PHE A 36 -66.27 -82.81 49.79
N LEU A 37 -67.41 -83.29 49.30
CA LEU A 37 -68.26 -82.51 48.39
C LEU A 37 -68.94 -81.34 49.10
N GLN A 38 -69.38 -81.50 50.35
CA GLN A 38 -69.93 -80.40 51.16
C GLN A 38 -68.90 -79.31 51.42
N ASP A 39 -67.69 -79.67 51.86
CA ASP A 39 -66.59 -78.72 52.09
C ASP A 39 -66.21 -77.96 50.80
N LYS A 40 -66.16 -78.67 49.67
CA LYS A 40 -65.91 -78.06 48.36
C LYS A 40 -66.98 -77.05 47.94
N ILE A 41 -68.26 -77.34 48.21
CA ILE A 41 -69.38 -76.42 47.95
C ILE A 41 -69.30 -75.18 48.86
N SER A 42 -68.86 -75.33 50.12
CA SER A 42 -68.65 -74.19 51.04
C SER A 42 -67.56 -73.25 50.51
N ASN A 43 -66.37 -73.79 50.22
CA ASN A 43 -65.24 -73.02 49.71
C ASN A 43 -65.55 -72.30 48.39
N LEU A 44 -66.25 -72.96 47.46
CA LEU A 44 -66.69 -72.33 46.20
C LEU A 44 -67.71 -71.22 46.44
N SER A 45 -68.54 -71.32 47.48
CA SER A 45 -69.54 -70.29 47.82
C SER A 45 -68.88 -69.02 48.37
N GLU A 46 -67.89 -69.16 49.26
CA GLU A 46 -67.13 -68.02 49.80
C GLU A 46 -66.34 -67.29 48.69
N GLN A 47 -65.73 -68.04 47.76
CA GLN A 47 -65.01 -67.46 46.62
C GLN A 47 -65.94 -66.70 45.66
N ILE A 48 -67.16 -67.21 45.41
CA ILE A 48 -68.18 -66.52 44.61
C ILE A 48 -68.57 -65.20 45.28
N GLU A 49 -68.93 -65.21 46.57
CA GLU A 49 -69.34 -64.00 47.30
C GLU A 49 -68.22 -62.93 47.35
N GLN A 50 -66.96 -63.36 47.45
CA GLN A 50 -65.81 -62.45 47.42
C GLN A 50 -65.58 -61.84 46.02
N ASP A 51 -65.62 -62.64 44.96
CA ASP A 51 -65.45 -62.13 43.59
C ASP A 51 -66.67 -61.29 43.11
N GLU A 52 -67.87 -61.51 43.64
CA GLU A 52 -69.05 -60.64 43.43
C GLU A 52 -68.83 -59.24 44.01
N LYS A 53 -68.47 -59.15 45.29
CA LYS A 53 -68.19 -57.86 45.96
C LYS A 53 -67.05 -57.10 45.28
N ASN A 54 -66.00 -57.81 44.85
CA ASN A 54 -64.90 -57.24 44.08
C ASN A 54 -65.39 -56.70 42.72
N ALA A 55 -66.20 -57.46 41.98
CA ALA A 55 -66.72 -57.05 40.68
C ALA A 55 -67.70 -55.86 40.77
N GLU A 56 -68.54 -55.81 41.81
CA GLU A 56 -69.45 -54.68 42.05
C GLU A 56 -68.68 -53.41 42.41
N SER A 57 -67.68 -53.51 43.30
CA SER A 57 -66.80 -52.39 43.64
C SER A 57 -66.04 -51.85 42.41
N LEU A 58 -65.48 -52.74 41.58
CA LEU A 58 -64.79 -52.35 40.35
C LEU A 58 -65.72 -51.66 39.33
N LYS A 59 -66.98 -52.08 39.21
CA LYS A 59 -67.97 -51.40 38.33
C LYS A 59 -68.28 -49.98 38.79
N ILE A 60 -68.47 -49.77 40.10
CA ILE A 60 -68.74 -48.44 40.67
C ILE A 60 -67.54 -47.50 40.46
N ASP A 61 -66.33 -48.03 40.62
CA ASP A 61 -65.09 -47.28 40.38
C ASP A 61 -64.88 -46.93 38.90
N LEU A 62 -65.16 -47.87 37.99
CA LEU A 62 -65.10 -47.63 36.54
C LEU A 62 -66.07 -46.53 36.11
N GLN A 63 -67.32 -46.57 36.57
CA GLN A 63 -68.31 -45.52 36.27
C GLN A 63 -67.86 -44.12 36.74
N LYS A 64 -67.18 -44.02 37.89
CA LYS A 64 -66.63 -42.73 38.34
C LYS A 64 -65.51 -42.24 37.43
N LEU A 65 -64.56 -43.12 37.10
CA LEU A 65 -63.42 -42.79 36.24
C LEU A 65 -63.85 -42.46 34.80
N GLU A 66 -64.84 -43.15 34.24
CA GLU A 66 -65.39 -42.88 32.91
C GLU A 66 -66.06 -41.50 32.84
N ASN A 67 -66.81 -41.12 33.88
CA ASN A 67 -67.37 -39.76 34.00
C ASN A 67 -66.27 -38.69 34.14
N GLU A 68 -65.21 -38.96 34.91
CA GLU A 68 -64.05 -38.05 35.02
C GLU A 68 -63.28 -37.95 33.70
N GLN A 69 -63.14 -39.04 32.95
CA GLN A 69 -62.53 -39.06 31.62
C GLN A 69 -63.33 -38.22 30.62
N MET A 70 -64.66 -38.29 30.64
CA MET A 70 -65.52 -37.48 29.77
C MET A 70 -65.33 -35.98 30.05
N LEU A 71 -65.40 -35.57 31.33
CA LEU A 71 -65.21 -34.16 31.72
C LEU A 71 -63.80 -33.66 31.37
N THR A 72 -62.78 -34.45 31.69
CA THR A 72 -61.38 -34.06 31.39
C THR A 72 -61.09 -33.97 29.89
N ALA A 73 -61.74 -34.77 29.06
CA ALA A 73 -61.66 -34.69 27.60
C ALA A 73 -62.36 -33.45 27.03
N GLU A 74 -63.50 -33.03 27.57
CA GLU A 74 -64.18 -31.80 27.16
C GLU A 74 -63.34 -30.55 27.48
N ASP A 75 -62.76 -30.50 28.69
CA ASP A 75 -61.85 -29.42 29.10
C ASP A 75 -60.56 -29.42 28.27
N PHE A 76 -60.01 -30.60 27.95
CA PHE A 76 -58.86 -30.72 27.06
C PHE A 76 -59.14 -30.18 25.64
N GLY A 77 -60.34 -30.43 25.10
CA GLY A 77 -60.76 -29.87 23.80
C GLY A 77 -60.73 -28.33 23.79
N LYS A 78 -61.33 -27.70 24.80
CA LYS A 78 -61.33 -26.22 24.97
C LYS A 78 -59.92 -25.66 25.14
N LEU A 79 -59.08 -26.32 25.95
CA LEU A 79 -57.66 -25.94 26.13
C LEU A 79 -56.85 -26.06 24.84
N SER A 80 -57.09 -27.10 24.04
CA SER A 80 -56.42 -27.32 22.75
C SER A 80 -56.74 -26.22 21.74
N GLU A 81 -58.02 -25.85 21.60
CA GLU A 81 -58.45 -24.77 20.70
C GLU A 81 -57.88 -23.41 21.11
N ASN A 82 -57.94 -23.08 22.41
CA ASN A 82 -57.36 -21.85 22.95
C ASN A 82 -55.84 -21.77 22.75
N THR A 83 -55.13 -22.89 22.94
CA THR A 83 -53.67 -22.95 22.76
C THR A 83 -53.26 -22.75 21.30
N LEU A 84 -54.01 -23.33 20.34
CA LEU A 84 -53.79 -23.12 18.91
C LEU A 84 -54.03 -21.66 18.48
N ASN A 85 -55.09 -21.03 18.98
CA ASN A 85 -55.37 -19.63 18.68
C ASN A 85 -54.26 -18.69 19.20
N LEU A 86 -53.81 -18.89 20.44
CA LEU A 86 -52.71 -18.12 21.03
C LEU A 86 -51.37 -18.39 20.33
N GLN A 87 -51.10 -19.62 19.85
CA GLN A 87 -49.91 -19.91 19.05
C GLN A 87 -49.92 -19.08 17.76
N ALA A 88 -51.05 -19.05 17.03
CA ALA A 88 -51.17 -18.29 15.80
C ALA A 88 -50.99 -16.79 16.02
N ASP A 89 -51.49 -16.23 17.12
CA ASP A 89 -51.35 -14.81 17.44
C ASP A 89 -49.96 -14.43 17.95
N TYR A 90 -49.25 -15.34 18.63
CA TYR A 90 -47.83 -15.23 18.95
C TYR A 90 -46.97 -15.26 17.68
N GLU A 91 -47.20 -16.21 16.76
CA GLU A 91 -46.44 -16.33 15.52
C GLU A 91 -46.60 -15.11 14.61
N LYS A 92 -47.83 -14.61 14.43
CA LYS A 92 -48.10 -13.33 13.74
C LYS A 92 -47.32 -12.17 14.37
N GLN A 93 -47.37 -12.04 15.70
CA GLN A 93 -46.68 -10.97 16.43
C GLN A 93 -45.15 -11.06 16.25
N ARG A 94 -44.60 -12.28 16.29
CA ARG A 94 -43.17 -12.53 16.07
C ARG A 94 -42.74 -12.11 14.67
N GLN A 95 -43.59 -12.35 13.67
CA GLN A 95 -43.33 -11.92 12.30
C GLN A 95 -43.40 -10.39 12.14
N THR A 96 -44.33 -9.70 12.81
CA THR A 96 -44.36 -8.23 12.86
C THR A 96 -43.06 -7.66 13.41
N VAL A 97 -42.60 -8.15 14.57
CA VAL A 97 -41.32 -7.73 15.19
C VAL A 97 -40.14 -7.98 14.24
N GLN A 98 -40.10 -9.14 13.58
CA GLN A 98 -39.04 -9.48 12.62
C GLN A 98 -39.02 -8.53 11.42
N ASN A 99 -40.18 -8.13 10.90
CA ASN A 99 -40.28 -7.19 9.78
C ASN A 99 -39.81 -5.78 10.21
N SER A 100 -40.30 -5.25 11.33
CA SER A 100 -39.86 -3.94 11.85
C SER A 100 -38.35 -3.90 12.13
N GLN A 101 -37.76 -5.01 12.62
CA GLN A 101 -36.32 -5.12 12.79
C GLN A 101 -35.56 -5.09 11.45
N GLN A 102 -36.11 -5.67 10.39
CA GLN A 102 -35.52 -5.60 9.05
C GLN A 102 -35.59 -4.19 8.45
N GLU A 103 -36.71 -3.49 8.61
CA GLU A 103 -36.87 -2.09 8.18
C GLU A 103 -35.87 -1.18 8.90
N ILE A 104 -35.75 -1.28 10.23
CA ILE A 104 -34.75 -0.56 11.01
C ILE A 104 -33.32 -0.86 10.53
N ASN A 105 -33.02 -2.11 10.18
CA ASN A 105 -31.70 -2.47 9.67
C ASN A 105 -31.41 -1.86 8.29
N GLN A 106 -32.42 -1.75 7.41
CA GLN A 106 -32.30 -1.09 6.10
C GLN A 106 -32.10 0.43 6.26
N GLU A 107 -32.90 1.08 7.10
CA GLU A 107 -32.74 2.51 7.41
C GLU A 107 -31.36 2.80 8.04
N ASN A 108 -30.88 1.97 8.95
CA ASN A 108 -29.52 2.12 9.51
C ASN A 108 -28.41 1.96 8.46
N GLN A 109 -28.62 1.17 7.40
CA GLN A 109 -27.67 1.11 6.27
C GLN A 109 -27.74 2.39 5.43
N GLN A 110 -28.94 2.91 5.16
CA GLN A 110 -29.12 4.19 4.47
C GLN A 110 -28.48 5.35 5.25
N LEU A 111 -28.68 5.42 6.57
CA LEU A 111 -28.06 6.41 7.45
C LEU A 111 -26.53 6.41 7.33
N ARG A 112 -25.89 5.23 7.34
CA ARG A 112 -24.42 5.12 7.18
C ARG A 112 -23.96 5.61 5.80
N ASN A 113 -24.71 5.30 4.75
CA ASN A 113 -24.38 5.74 3.39
C ASN A 113 -24.52 7.27 3.26
N LEU A 114 -25.58 7.85 3.82
CA LEU A 114 -25.81 9.29 3.87
C LEU A 114 -24.77 10.01 4.73
N GLN A 115 -24.39 9.45 5.89
CA GLN A 115 -23.31 9.95 6.73
C GLN A 115 -21.99 10.01 5.95
N ASN A 116 -21.60 8.91 5.30
CA ASN A 116 -20.36 8.88 4.49
C ASN A 116 -20.38 9.92 3.37
N ALA A 117 -21.46 9.99 2.58
CA ALA A 117 -21.59 10.97 1.50
C ALA A 117 -21.54 12.42 2.01
N PHE A 118 -22.24 12.73 3.11
CA PHE A 118 -22.19 14.04 3.75
C PHE A 118 -20.79 14.39 4.25
N PHE A 119 -20.08 13.47 4.91
CA PHE A 119 -18.71 13.72 5.38
C PHE A 119 -17.72 13.89 4.23
N GLU A 120 -17.87 13.16 3.13
CA GLU A 120 -17.04 13.33 1.93
C GLU A 120 -17.26 14.68 1.25
N LEU A 121 -18.52 15.07 1.00
CA LEU A 121 -18.86 16.40 0.44
C LEU A 121 -18.36 17.52 1.35
N ARG A 122 -18.62 17.43 2.66
CA ARG A 122 -18.15 18.43 3.64
C ARG A 122 -16.63 18.55 3.65
N ARG A 123 -15.88 17.44 3.57
CA ARG A 123 -14.42 17.45 3.48
C ARG A 123 -13.92 18.10 2.19
N GLN A 124 -14.62 17.92 1.07
CA GLN A 124 -14.29 18.59 -0.19
C GLN A 124 -14.50 20.10 -0.06
N VAL A 125 -15.66 20.55 0.43
CA VAL A 125 -15.95 21.98 0.69
C VAL A 125 -14.88 22.60 1.60
N GLU A 126 -14.55 21.97 2.73
CA GLU A 126 -13.56 22.48 3.69
C GLU A 126 -12.14 22.54 3.07
N SER A 127 -11.75 21.54 2.28
CA SER A 127 -10.47 21.54 1.57
C SER A 127 -10.38 22.63 0.50
N LYS A 128 -11.44 22.84 -0.29
CA LYS A 128 -11.51 23.87 -1.34
C LYS A 128 -11.56 25.27 -0.73
N GLN A 129 -12.30 25.44 0.36
CA GLN A 129 -12.38 26.70 1.09
C GLN A 129 -11.02 27.07 1.74
N THR A 130 -10.29 26.10 2.28
CA THR A 130 -8.91 26.32 2.76
C THR A 130 -7.98 26.75 1.62
N GLN A 131 -8.08 26.14 0.44
CA GLN A 131 -7.31 26.55 -0.75
C GLN A 131 -7.64 27.99 -1.16
N LEU A 132 -8.92 28.34 -1.23
CA LEU A 132 -9.38 29.70 -1.54
C LEU A 132 -8.82 30.73 -0.55
N GLU A 133 -8.89 30.45 0.76
CA GLU A 133 -8.33 31.33 1.80
C GLU A 133 -6.81 31.51 1.67
N THR A 134 -6.06 30.46 1.31
CA THR A 134 -4.60 30.60 1.09
C THR A 134 -4.27 31.47 -0.12
N LEU A 135 -5.00 31.32 -1.24
CA LEU A 135 -4.81 32.17 -2.42
C LEU A 135 -5.22 33.64 -2.15
N GLN A 136 -6.29 33.87 -1.39
CA GLN A 136 -6.68 35.21 -0.95
C GLN A 136 -5.60 35.87 -0.09
N GLN A 137 -4.96 35.13 0.82
CA GLN A 137 -3.83 35.64 1.61
C GLN A 137 -2.58 35.92 0.75
N GLU A 138 -2.28 35.10 -0.26
CA GLU A 138 -1.22 35.39 -1.23
C GLU A 138 -1.53 36.66 -2.05
N GLN A 139 -2.77 36.82 -2.53
CA GLN A 139 -3.19 38.02 -3.26
C GLN A 139 -3.00 39.28 -2.40
N TYR A 140 -3.49 39.27 -1.15
CA TYR A 140 -3.37 40.41 -0.25
C TYR A 140 -1.91 40.78 0.06
N ARG A 141 -1.03 39.78 0.21
CA ARG A 141 0.42 40.01 0.38
C ARG A 141 1.06 40.64 -0.87
N ASN A 142 0.69 40.16 -2.06
CA ASN A 142 1.22 40.68 -3.31
C ASN A 142 0.73 42.10 -3.60
N GLU A 143 -0.55 42.41 -3.36
CA GLU A 143 -1.10 43.76 -3.55
C GLU A 143 -0.45 44.80 -2.64
N LYS A 144 0.01 44.40 -1.44
CA LYS A 144 0.76 45.28 -0.54
C LYS A 144 2.20 45.59 -1.03
N ASN A 145 2.73 44.79 -1.97
CA ASN A 145 4.07 44.98 -2.55
C ASN A 145 4.06 45.85 -3.84
N ASN A 146 2.90 46.36 -4.28
CA ASN A 146 2.74 47.16 -5.50
C ASN A 146 3.48 48.52 -5.52
N ILE A 147 4.25 48.86 -4.48
CA ILE A 147 5.12 50.06 -4.41
C ILE A 147 6.14 50.08 -5.57
N GLN A 148 6.44 48.93 -6.17
CA GLN A 148 7.37 48.76 -7.29
C GLN A 148 6.97 49.43 -8.62
N ASN A 149 5.76 49.98 -8.75
CA ASN A 149 5.39 50.78 -9.93
C ASN A 149 5.99 52.19 -9.88
N ASP A 150 5.94 52.84 -8.71
CA ASP A 150 6.46 54.20 -8.50
C ASP A 150 7.99 54.23 -8.74
N ASP A 151 8.68 53.14 -8.41
CA ASP A 151 10.12 52.95 -8.70
C ASP A 151 10.43 53.03 -10.22
N ILE A 152 9.52 52.61 -11.11
CA ILE A 152 9.76 52.61 -12.57
C ILE A 152 9.69 54.02 -13.15
N GLU A 153 8.79 54.87 -12.65
CA GLU A 153 8.72 56.28 -13.06
C GLU A 153 10.02 57.00 -12.66
N GLY A 154 10.55 56.74 -11.45
CA GLY A 154 11.86 57.24 -11.02
C GLY A 154 13.01 56.77 -11.93
N PHE A 155 13.00 55.53 -12.41
CA PHE A 155 14.01 55.05 -13.39
C PHE A 155 13.83 55.68 -14.79
N ASP A 156 12.61 56.00 -15.22
CA ASP A 156 12.39 56.72 -16.49
C ASP A 156 12.91 58.17 -16.40
N GLU A 157 12.76 58.84 -15.25
CA GLU A 157 13.37 60.16 -14.97
C GLU A 157 14.91 60.09 -14.92
N GLU A 158 15.50 59.17 -14.15
CA GLU A 158 16.96 58.96 -14.08
C GLU A 158 17.55 58.67 -15.48
N MET A 159 16.86 57.86 -16.30
CA MET A 159 17.24 57.60 -17.69
C MET A 159 17.09 58.79 -18.63
N TYR A 160 16.26 59.78 -18.31
CA TYR A 160 16.15 61.03 -19.07
C TYR A 160 17.35 61.94 -18.76
N GLU A 161 17.65 62.16 -17.47
CA GLU A 161 18.78 62.98 -17.04
C GLU A 161 20.12 62.44 -17.57
N ILE A 162 20.38 61.13 -17.44
CA ILE A 162 21.61 60.52 -17.95
C ILE A 162 21.68 60.64 -19.49
N ARG A 163 20.56 60.53 -20.21
CA ARG A 163 20.55 60.73 -21.67
C ARG A 163 20.88 62.16 -22.08
N GLU A 164 20.43 63.15 -21.32
CA GLU A 164 20.81 64.54 -21.55
C GLU A 164 22.32 64.74 -21.31
N GLN A 165 22.86 64.19 -20.22
CA GLN A 165 24.30 64.24 -19.93
C GLN A 165 25.14 63.53 -21.02
N VAL A 166 24.71 62.36 -21.51
CA VAL A 166 25.35 61.67 -22.64
C VAL A 166 25.35 62.54 -23.90
N SER A 167 24.24 63.22 -24.20
CA SER A 167 24.14 64.13 -25.35
C SER A 167 25.09 65.33 -25.23
N GLN A 168 25.20 65.92 -24.04
CA GLN A 168 26.15 67.00 -23.76
C GLN A 168 27.61 66.52 -23.89
N ALA A 169 27.94 65.36 -23.31
CA ALA A 169 29.27 64.76 -23.39
C ALA A 169 29.69 64.40 -24.83
N ASP A 170 28.78 63.90 -25.67
CA ASP A 170 29.04 63.63 -27.09
C ASP A 170 29.30 64.92 -27.89
N LEU A 171 28.60 66.02 -27.56
CA LEU A 171 28.88 67.33 -28.12
C LEU A 171 30.28 67.83 -27.72
N HIS A 172 30.69 67.69 -26.46
CA HIS A 172 32.06 68.00 -26.01
C HIS A 172 33.12 67.17 -26.75
N VAL A 173 32.87 65.87 -26.95
CA VAL A 173 33.75 64.98 -27.73
C VAL A 173 33.85 65.42 -29.20
N LYS A 174 32.78 65.92 -29.82
CA LYS A 174 32.79 66.48 -31.18
C LYS A 174 33.58 67.78 -31.26
N ASN A 175 33.38 68.69 -30.32
CA ASN A 175 34.09 69.98 -30.28
C ASN A 175 35.62 69.77 -30.13
N HIS A 176 36.06 68.93 -29.18
CA HIS A 176 37.49 68.63 -29.02
C HIS A 176 38.09 67.85 -30.21
N GLN A 177 37.30 67.11 -30.99
CA GLN A 177 37.77 66.53 -32.24
C GLN A 177 38.02 67.61 -33.31
N GLN A 178 37.13 68.61 -33.42
CA GLN A 178 37.31 69.72 -34.35
C GLN A 178 38.53 70.58 -33.99
N GLU A 179 38.68 70.95 -32.72
CA GLU A 179 39.87 71.65 -32.20
C GLU A 179 41.16 70.90 -32.53
N LEU A 180 41.18 69.58 -32.31
CA LEU A 180 42.34 68.73 -32.62
C LEU A 180 42.64 68.68 -34.12
N THR A 181 41.64 68.65 -35.00
CA THR A 181 41.85 68.71 -36.45
C THR A 181 42.42 70.07 -36.89
N GLU A 182 41.91 71.18 -36.36
CA GLU A 182 42.43 72.51 -36.69
C GLU A 182 43.89 72.69 -36.25
N ILE A 183 44.25 72.21 -35.04
CA ILE A 183 45.63 72.27 -34.54
C ILE A 183 46.56 71.41 -35.41
N LYS A 184 46.10 70.24 -35.87
CA LYS A 184 46.86 69.36 -36.77
C LYS A 184 47.09 70.02 -38.14
N GLU A 185 46.08 70.66 -38.72
CA GLU A 185 46.23 71.42 -39.98
C GLU A 185 47.19 72.60 -39.83
N LYS A 186 47.04 73.41 -38.76
CA LYS A 186 47.95 74.53 -38.45
C LYS A 186 49.40 74.06 -38.29
N SER A 187 49.61 72.97 -37.54
CA SER A 187 50.94 72.38 -37.35
C SER A 187 51.57 71.88 -38.65
N ALA A 188 50.81 71.18 -39.50
CA ALA A 188 51.28 70.69 -40.80
C ALA A 188 51.65 71.85 -41.76
N ASN A 189 50.86 72.93 -41.78
CA ASN A 189 51.17 74.12 -42.56
C ASN A 189 52.45 74.80 -42.09
N THR A 190 52.64 74.96 -40.76
CA THR A 190 53.89 75.49 -40.19
C THR A 190 55.10 74.62 -40.55
N GLU A 191 54.96 73.29 -40.58
CA GLU A 191 56.05 72.39 -41.01
C GLU A 191 56.44 72.60 -42.48
N LEU A 192 55.47 72.75 -43.38
CA LEU A 192 55.72 73.04 -44.80
C LEU A 192 56.43 74.39 -45.00
N GLU A 193 56.07 75.44 -44.26
CA GLU A 193 56.76 76.74 -44.34
C GLU A 193 58.21 76.67 -43.81
N ILE A 194 58.46 75.87 -42.76
CA ILE A 194 59.83 75.62 -42.27
C ILE A 194 60.68 74.95 -43.37
N GLU A 195 60.14 73.98 -44.11
CA GLU A 195 60.89 73.33 -45.20
C GLU A 195 61.18 74.28 -46.37
N LYS A 196 60.20 75.08 -46.79
CA LYS A 196 60.40 76.13 -47.82
C LYS A 196 61.52 77.10 -47.43
N LEU A 197 61.46 77.65 -46.21
CA LEU A 197 62.47 78.58 -45.71
C LEU A 197 63.87 77.93 -45.63
N ARG A 198 63.98 76.64 -45.28
CA ARG A 198 65.26 75.90 -45.33
C ARG A 198 65.82 75.83 -46.74
N HIS A 199 64.99 75.57 -47.75
CA HIS A 199 65.42 75.54 -49.15
C HIS A 199 65.85 76.93 -49.64
N GLU A 200 65.11 77.99 -49.31
CA GLU A 200 65.47 79.37 -49.66
C GLU A 200 66.80 79.82 -49.03
N ILE A 201 66.98 79.56 -47.73
CA ILE A 201 68.23 79.85 -47.01
C ILE A 201 69.40 79.08 -47.63
N ALA A 202 69.23 77.79 -47.96
CA ALA A 202 70.28 76.99 -48.59
C ALA A 202 70.66 77.51 -49.99
N HIS A 203 69.67 77.97 -50.78
CA HIS A 203 69.92 78.57 -52.09
C HIS A 203 70.63 79.92 -51.99
N LEU A 204 70.22 80.77 -51.04
CA LEU A 204 70.80 82.09 -50.83
C LEU A 204 72.25 82.01 -50.30
N ASN A 205 72.54 81.08 -49.37
CA ASN A 205 73.92 80.81 -48.94
C ASN A 205 74.84 80.49 -50.12
N ARG A 206 74.45 79.56 -51.01
CA ARG A 206 75.23 79.20 -52.20
C ARG A 206 75.52 80.39 -53.12
N ARG A 207 74.59 81.35 -53.22
CA ARG A 207 74.79 82.60 -53.98
C ARG A 207 75.81 83.51 -53.29
N ILE A 208 75.71 83.68 -51.97
CA ILE A 208 76.69 84.45 -51.18
C ILE A 208 78.08 83.84 -51.34
N ASP A 209 78.22 82.52 -51.20
CA ASP A 209 79.49 81.82 -51.37
C ASP A 209 80.09 82.04 -52.76
N ALA A 210 79.27 81.98 -53.82
CA ALA A 210 79.71 82.22 -55.18
C ALA A 210 80.23 83.66 -55.39
N CYS A 211 79.43 84.67 -55.02
CA CYS A 211 79.84 86.08 -55.11
C CYS A 211 81.07 86.39 -54.25
N GLN A 212 81.16 85.82 -53.05
CA GLN A 212 82.29 86.00 -52.14
C GLN A 212 83.58 85.39 -52.71
N ASN A 213 83.50 84.21 -53.34
CA ASN A 213 84.65 83.60 -54.01
C ASN A 213 85.13 84.41 -55.21
N GLU A 214 84.21 84.96 -56.02
CA GLU A 214 84.57 85.84 -57.14
C GLU A 214 85.19 87.17 -56.66
N TYR A 215 84.64 87.76 -55.61
CA TYR A 215 85.19 88.96 -54.97
C TYR A 215 86.60 88.71 -54.43
N ASN A 216 86.81 87.62 -53.68
CA ASN A 216 88.12 87.27 -53.13
C ASN A 216 89.16 87.03 -54.24
N LEU A 217 88.78 86.33 -55.32
CA LEU A 217 89.65 86.07 -56.46
C LEU A 217 90.03 87.39 -57.16
N THR A 218 89.05 88.22 -57.51
CA THR A 218 89.29 89.49 -58.20
C THR A 218 90.06 90.48 -57.34
N GLN A 219 89.87 90.47 -56.01
CA GLN A 219 90.65 91.29 -55.07
C GLN A 219 92.12 90.86 -55.07
N SER A 220 92.39 89.55 -54.93
CA SER A 220 93.77 89.04 -54.91
C SER A 220 94.54 89.34 -56.21
N LEU A 221 93.87 89.28 -57.37
CA LEU A 221 94.45 89.63 -58.67
C LEU A 221 94.78 91.13 -58.81
N VAL A 222 94.02 92.01 -58.14
CA VAL A 222 94.27 93.46 -58.11
C VAL A 222 95.42 93.79 -57.15
N GLU A 223 95.40 93.22 -55.94
CA GLU A 223 96.42 93.48 -54.91
C GLU A 223 97.81 92.95 -55.29
N ASN A 224 97.88 91.78 -55.95
CA ASN A 224 99.15 91.21 -56.43
C ASN A 224 99.72 91.90 -57.69
N LEU A 225 99.01 92.89 -58.25
CA LEU A 225 99.36 93.61 -59.48
C LEU A 225 99.72 92.64 -60.64
N GLU A 226 98.97 91.55 -60.76
CA GLU A 226 99.30 90.47 -61.68
C GLU A 226 99.08 90.88 -63.14
N GLY A 227 100.10 90.65 -63.98
CA GLY A 227 100.12 91.10 -65.38
C GLY A 227 100.83 92.44 -65.67
N PHE A 228 101.47 93.07 -64.67
CA PHE A 228 102.30 94.28 -64.87
C PHE A 228 103.82 93.96 -64.79
N PRO A 229 104.67 94.61 -65.63
CA PRO A 229 106.14 94.57 -65.53
C PRO A 229 106.69 94.97 -64.15
N GLU A 230 107.88 94.46 -63.81
CA GLU A 230 108.53 94.70 -62.51
C GLU A 230 108.74 96.18 -62.19
N ALA A 231 109.08 97.01 -63.19
CA ALA A 231 109.21 98.47 -63.05
C ALA A 231 107.93 99.14 -62.50
N ILE A 232 106.77 98.70 -62.98
CA ILE A 232 105.46 99.23 -62.58
C ILE A 232 105.10 98.76 -61.18
N LYS A 233 105.34 97.47 -60.89
CA LYS A 233 105.15 96.89 -59.55
C LYS A 233 105.99 97.63 -58.51
N PHE A 234 107.27 97.88 -58.82
CA PHE A 234 108.20 98.60 -57.94
C PHE A 234 107.72 100.03 -57.65
N LEU A 235 107.44 100.83 -58.68
CA LEU A 235 106.97 102.21 -58.52
C LEU A 235 105.66 102.30 -57.72
N LYS A 236 104.71 101.39 -57.96
CA LYS A 236 103.40 101.37 -57.29
C LYS A 236 103.46 100.86 -55.84
N GLN A 237 104.49 100.09 -55.47
CA GLN A 237 104.68 99.56 -54.11
C GLN A 237 105.56 100.45 -53.20
N GLN A 238 106.59 101.11 -53.73
CA GLN A 238 107.67 101.69 -52.91
C GLN A 238 107.49 103.16 -52.50
N VAL A 239 106.68 103.96 -53.21
CA VAL A 239 106.69 105.42 -53.03
C VAL A 239 105.30 105.99 -52.71
N ARG A 240 105.12 106.50 -51.48
CA ARG A 240 103.86 107.14 -51.06
C ARG A 240 103.56 108.45 -51.81
N GLU A 241 104.59 109.22 -52.17
CA GLU A 241 104.46 110.49 -52.90
C GLU A 241 104.13 110.30 -54.39
N MET A 242 104.31 109.08 -54.94
CA MET A 242 103.90 108.72 -56.30
C MET A 242 102.49 108.11 -56.36
N LYS A 243 101.75 108.02 -55.25
CA LYS A 243 100.34 107.55 -55.28
C LYS A 243 99.43 108.42 -56.16
N ASN A 244 99.80 109.67 -56.40
CA ASN A 244 99.08 110.60 -57.28
C ASN A 244 99.39 110.39 -58.77
N MET A 245 100.22 109.40 -59.13
CA MET A 245 100.55 109.05 -60.50
C MET A 245 99.86 107.71 -60.88
N PRO A 246 98.58 107.73 -61.31
CA PRO A 246 97.89 106.52 -61.73
C PRO A 246 98.42 105.98 -63.07
N LEU A 247 98.17 104.69 -63.30
CA LEU A 247 98.34 104.07 -64.62
C LEU A 247 97.15 104.41 -65.51
N LEU A 248 97.37 104.48 -66.83
CA LEU A 248 96.28 104.67 -67.80
C LEU A 248 95.16 103.62 -67.64
N SER A 249 95.52 102.38 -67.26
CA SER A 249 94.57 101.28 -66.98
C SER A 249 93.57 101.55 -65.85
N ASP A 250 93.92 102.43 -64.92
CA ASP A 250 93.15 102.69 -63.70
C ASP A 250 92.28 103.96 -63.85
N ILE A 251 92.62 104.82 -64.82
CA ILE A 251 91.95 106.10 -65.10
C ILE A 251 90.73 105.91 -65.99
N LEU A 252 90.85 105.02 -66.99
CA LEU A 252 89.89 104.86 -68.06
C LEU A 252 88.96 103.69 -67.77
N THR A 253 87.65 103.91 -67.89
CA THR A 253 86.62 102.87 -67.78
C THR A 253 85.74 102.89 -69.04
N CYS A 254 85.11 101.77 -69.37
CA CYS A 254 84.15 101.69 -70.47
C CYS A 254 83.14 100.54 -70.23
N PRO A 255 81.96 100.58 -70.90
CA PRO A 255 80.98 99.49 -70.86
C PRO A 255 81.56 98.17 -71.35
N ASP A 256 81.13 97.04 -70.76
CA ASP A 256 81.64 95.69 -71.03
C ASP A 256 81.71 95.36 -72.53
N ARG A 257 80.71 95.79 -73.31
CA ARG A 257 80.61 95.57 -74.77
C ARG A 257 81.83 96.07 -75.56
N TYR A 258 82.44 97.19 -75.16
CA TYR A 258 83.52 97.83 -75.92
C TYR A 258 84.90 97.65 -75.28
N ARG A 259 84.96 97.01 -74.10
CA ARG A 259 86.17 96.95 -73.27
C ARG A 259 87.34 96.27 -73.97
N VAL A 260 87.09 95.17 -74.67
CA VAL A 260 88.12 94.45 -75.46
C VAL A 260 88.71 95.35 -76.55
N ALA A 261 87.86 96.03 -77.35
CA ALA A 261 88.32 96.84 -78.48
C ALA A 261 89.19 98.03 -78.04
N ILE A 262 88.81 98.68 -76.95
CA ILE A 262 89.54 99.83 -76.38
C ILE A 262 90.82 99.34 -75.68
N GLU A 263 90.76 98.24 -74.93
CA GLU A 263 91.93 97.64 -74.27
C GLU A 263 93.00 97.20 -75.29
N ASN A 264 92.61 96.53 -76.38
CA ASN A 264 93.53 96.06 -77.42
C ASN A 264 94.19 97.21 -78.21
N PHE A 265 93.52 98.36 -78.36
CA PHE A 265 94.13 99.55 -78.97
C PHE A 265 95.08 100.27 -78.01
N LEU A 266 94.66 100.45 -76.75
CA LEU A 266 95.45 101.14 -75.74
C LEU A 266 96.55 100.26 -75.15
N GLU A 267 96.60 98.95 -75.40
CA GLU A 267 97.55 98.00 -74.80
C GLU A 267 99.01 98.52 -74.75
N PRO A 268 99.59 99.11 -75.81
CA PRO A 268 100.95 99.67 -75.74
C PRO A 268 101.10 100.75 -74.66
N PHE A 269 100.05 101.53 -74.42
CA PHE A 269 99.98 102.68 -73.52
C PHE A 269 99.38 102.36 -72.14
N MET A 270 98.68 101.24 -71.95
CA MET A 270 98.04 100.85 -70.68
C MET A 270 99.02 100.77 -69.50
N ASN A 271 100.28 100.46 -69.81
CA ASN A 271 101.40 100.38 -68.87
C ASN A 271 102.07 101.75 -68.58
N PHE A 272 101.56 102.85 -69.14
CA PHE A 272 102.14 104.16 -68.94
C PHE A 272 101.54 104.81 -67.69
N PHE A 273 102.41 105.42 -66.90
CA PHE A 273 102.03 106.27 -65.78
C PHE A 273 101.66 107.68 -66.26
N VAL A 274 100.69 108.32 -65.62
CA VAL A 274 100.28 109.69 -65.94
C VAL A 274 100.80 110.65 -64.88
N ALA A 275 101.89 111.34 -65.21
CA ALA A 275 102.54 112.36 -64.39
C ALA A 275 101.93 113.75 -64.66
N GLU A 276 101.81 114.57 -63.61
CA GLU A 276 101.29 115.92 -63.74
C GLU A 276 102.34 116.87 -64.35
N THR A 277 103.60 116.76 -63.92
CA THR A 277 104.72 117.64 -64.33
C THR A 277 105.95 116.85 -64.80
N GLN A 278 106.81 117.50 -65.60
CA GLN A 278 108.05 116.86 -66.10
C GLN A 278 108.98 116.42 -64.96
N ASN A 279 109.10 117.22 -63.90
CA ASN A 279 109.90 116.91 -62.72
C ASN A 279 109.47 115.58 -62.06
N GLN A 280 108.17 115.33 -61.98
CA GLN A 280 107.61 114.12 -61.38
C GLN A 280 107.97 112.87 -62.22
N ALA A 281 107.92 112.98 -63.54
CA ALA A 281 108.34 111.90 -64.44
C ALA A 281 109.86 111.63 -64.34
N PHE A 282 110.71 112.66 -64.31
CA PHE A 282 112.15 112.48 -64.14
C PHE A 282 112.52 111.87 -62.77
N GLN A 283 111.83 112.23 -61.70
CA GLN A 283 112.01 111.58 -60.39
C GLN A 283 111.69 110.07 -60.47
N ALA A 284 110.59 109.68 -61.13
CA ALA A 284 110.24 108.27 -61.29
C ALA A 284 111.27 107.51 -62.16
N VAL A 285 111.80 108.13 -63.21
CA VAL A 285 112.87 107.56 -64.05
C VAL A 285 114.17 107.38 -63.27
N ASN A 286 114.60 108.38 -62.48
CA ASN A 286 115.80 108.28 -61.65
C ASN A 286 115.66 107.17 -60.60
N LEU A 287 114.51 107.06 -59.92
CA LEU A 287 114.25 105.98 -58.96
C LEU A 287 114.30 104.59 -59.59
N LEU A 288 113.84 104.43 -60.83
CA LEU A 288 113.98 103.17 -61.58
C LEU A 288 115.43 102.86 -61.96
N ALA A 289 116.22 103.89 -62.30
CA ALA A 289 117.64 103.75 -62.62
C ALA A 289 118.46 103.39 -61.36
N ASP A 290 118.29 104.14 -60.27
CA ASP A 290 118.96 103.93 -58.98
C ASP A 290 118.69 102.53 -58.42
N ALA A 291 117.43 102.08 -58.50
CA ALA A 291 117.03 100.74 -58.07
C ALA A 291 117.31 99.63 -59.11
N SER A 292 117.74 100.00 -60.33
CA SER A 292 117.91 99.11 -61.49
C SER A 292 116.67 98.25 -61.80
N LYS A 293 115.46 98.80 -61.58
CA LYS A 293 114.18 98.07 -61.71
C LYS A 293 113.53 98.15 -63.08
N GLY A 294 114.35 98.29 -64.13
CA GLY A 294 113.91 98.29 -65.52
C GLY A 294 113.49 99.67 -66.03
N LYS A 295 112.57 99.70 -67.01
CA LYS A 295 112.11 100.92 -67.68
C LYS A 295 110.59 101.03 -67.56
N ALA A 296 110.09 102.25 -67.36
CA ALA A 296 108.68 102.59 -67.46
C ALA A 296 108.51 103.82 -68.35
N ASN A 297 107.30 103.99 -68.88
CA ASN A 297 106.94 105.10 -69.74
C ASN A 297 105.96 106.03 -69.00
N PHE A 298 106.06 107.33 -69.27
CA PHE A 298 105.29 108.35 -68.58
C PHE A 298 104.65 109.28 -69.61
N PHE A 299 103.36 109.55 -69.46
CA PHE A 299 102.71 110.72 -70.06
C PHE A 299 102.86 111.89 -69.09
N VAL A 300 103.20 113.07 -69.61
CA VAL A 300 103.33 114.29 -68.80
C VAL A 300 102.23 115.27 -69.23
N LEU A 301 101.27 115.53 -68.34
CA LEU A 301 100.12 116.38 -68.64
C LEU A 301 100.53 117.83 -68.95
N GLU A 302 101.48 118.39 -68.19
CA GLU A 302 102.07 119.72 -68.42
C GLU A 302 102.63 119.93 -69.85
N SER A 303 103.01 118.85 -70.55
CA SER A 303 103.61 118.92 -71.89
C SER A 303 102.62 118.71 -73.05
N LEU A 304 101.32 118.53 -72.76
CA LEU A 304 100.27 118.32 -73.76
C LEU A 304 99.48 119.61 -73.97
N THR A 305 99.81 120.36 -75.02
CA THR A 305 99.13 121.61 -75.38
C THR A 305 97.96 121.40 -76.33
N ASP A 306 96.97 122.30 -76.31
CA ASP A 306 95.78 122.19 -77.17
C ASP A 306 96.10 122.20 -78.69
N GLN A 307 97.30 122.63 -79.10
CA GLN A 307 97.76 122.54 -80.49
C GLN A 307 98.13 121.11 -80.93
N ASP A 308 98.35 120.20 -80.00
CA ASP A 308 98.59 118.76 -80.26
C ASP A 308 97.27 117.97 -80.36
N SER A 309 96.13 118.65 -80.19
CA SER A 309 94.81 118.04 -80.37
C SER A 309 94.43 117.95 -81.86
N PHE A 310 93.99 116.77 -82.29
CA PHE A 310 93.37 116.62 -83.61
C PHE A 310 92.14 117.55 -83.72
N PRO A 311 91.89 118.21 -84.87
CA PRO A 311 90.71 119.03 -85.01
C PRO A 311 89.45 118.19 -84.78
N LEU A 312 88.65 118.62 -83.80
CA LEU A 312 87.31 118.10 -83.55
C LEU A 312 86.43 118.40 -84.77
N GLU A 313 86.37 117.47 -85.72
CA GLU A 313 85.31 117.45 -86.72
C GLU A 313 83.98 117.15 -86.00
N GLU A 314 83.31 118.21 -85.53
CA GLU A 314 81.87 118.20 -85.21
C GLU A 314 81.07 117.98 -86.51
N GLY A 315 81.17 116.77 -87.06
CA GLY A 315 80.64 116.39 -88.36
C GLY A 315 79.88 115.07 -88.28
N ARG A 316 78.57 115.16 -88.01
CA ARG A 316 77.67 114.01 -88.15
C ARG A 316 77.64 113.55 -89.61
N GLY A 317 77.79 112.24 -89.81
CA GLY A 317 77.28 111.53 -91.00
C GLY A 317 78.32 111.29 -92.10
N GLY A 318 78.72 110.02 -92.27
CA GLY A 318 79.66 109.65 -93.33
C GLY A 318 80.23 108.23 -93.20
N ALA A 319 79.37 107.21 -93.13
CA ALA A 319 79.69 105.80 -93.41
C ALA A 319 80.90 105.11 -92.71
N SER A 320 81.54 105.68 -91.68
CA SER A 320 82.75 105.07 -91.08
C SER A 320 82.98 105.39 -89.58
N GLY A 321 82.12 104.88 -88.69
CA GLY A 321 82.45 104.63 -87.28
C GLY A 321 82.04 105.66 -86.21
N LEU A 322 82.01 105.21 -84.94
CA LEU A 322 81.74 105.97 -83.71
C LEU A 322 83.08 106.40 -83.06
N ALA A 323 83.24 107.65 -82.63
CA ALA A 323 84.50 108.10 -82.03
C ALA A 323 84.82 107.34 -80.71
N ALA A 324 86.00 106.75 -80.59
CA ALA A 324 86.37 105.97 -79.40
C ALA A 324 86.40 106.83 -78.12
N PHE A 325 86.76 108.11 -78.26
CA PHE A 325 86.72 109.11 -77.19
C PHE A 325 85.34 109.26 -76.53
N SER A 326 84.23 109.10 -77.25
CA SER A 326 82.88 109.28 -76.70
C SER A 326 82.33 108.07 -75.92
N VAL A 327 83.08 106.96 -75.88
CA VAL A 327 82.64 105.68 -75.27
C VAL A 327 83.32 105.43 -73.92
N VAL A 328 84.37 106.19 -73.61
CA VAL A 328 85.20 106.02 -72.42
C VAL A 328 84.80 106.99 -71.31
N GLU A 329 84.67 106.47 -70.09
CA GLU A 329 84.49 107.22 -68.85
C GLU A 329 85.88 107.54 -68.27
N PHE A 330 86.18 108.83 -68.03
CA PHE A 330 87.43 109.30 -67.43
C PHE A 330 87.21 110.62 -66.67
N ASP A 331 88.15 110.98 -65.80
CA ASP A 331 88.13 112.26 -65.05
C ASP A 331 88.67 113.43 -65.91
N LYS A 332 88.04 114.61 -65.80
CA LYS A 332 88.23 115.75 -66.71
C LYS A 332 89.68 116.23 -66.80
N LYS A 333 90.47 116.10 -65.73
CA LYS A 333 91.91 116.43 -65.74
C LYS A 333 92.75 115.65 -66.76
N TYR A 334 92.24 114.52 -67.27
CA TYR A 334 92.91 113.69 -68.28
C TYR A 334 92.39 113.90 -69.71
N GLU A 335 91.45 114.84 -69.91
CA GLU A 335 90.77 115.08 -71.20
C GLU A 335 91.76 115.25 -72.37
N ASN A 336 92.77 116.11 -72.22
CA ASN A 336 93.82 116.32 -73.24
C ASN A 336 94.64 115.05 -73.53
N LEU A 337 94.92 114.22 -72.52
CA LEU A 337 95.65 112.95 -72.71
C LEU A 337 94.78 111.90 -73.43
N ILE A 338 93.52 111.76 -73.04
CA ILE A 338 92.61 110.82 -73.71
C ILE A 338 92.31 111.29 -75.14
N HIS A 339 92.25 112.61 -75.37
CA HIS A 339 92.12 113.19 -76.71
C HIS A 339 93.40 112.98 -77.55
N PHE A 340 94.60 113.05 -76.97
CA PHE A 340 95.84 112.71 -77.66
C PHE A 340 95.90 111.22 -78.06
N LEU A 341 95.42 110.32 -77.20
CA LEU A 341 95.47 108.87 -77.44
C LEU A 341 94.35 108.34 -78.35
N LEU A 342 93.13 108.85 -78.22
CA LEU A 342 91.94 108.40 -78.95
C LEU A 342 91.47 109.40 -80.03
N GLY A 343 92.17 110.52 -80.22
CA GLY A 343 91.93 111.48 -81.29
C GLY A 343 92.10 110.82 -82.67
N GLY A 344 91.08 110.93 -83.52
CA GLY A 344 91.07 110.27 -84.83
C GLY A 344 90.89 108.75 -84.81
N VAL A 345 90.50 108.17 -83.66
CA VAL A 345 90.22 106.72 -83.50
C VAL A 345 88.71 106.47 -83.47
N TYR A 346 88.23 105.55 -84.32
CA TYR A 346 86.80 105.26 -84.48
C TYR A 346 86.49 103.76 -84.37
N LEU A 347 85.48 103.40 -83.58
CA LEU A 347 84.90 102.07 -83.44
C LEU A 347 83.95 101.78 -84.61
N VAL A 348 84.05 100.58 -85.18
CA VAL A 348 83.35 100.15 -86.40
C VAL A 348 82.83 98.73 -86.22
N THR A 349 81.63 98.45 -86.73
CA THR A 349 81.00 97.12 -86.73
C THR A 349 81.39 96.26 -87.92
N ASN A 350 81.47 96.84 -89.13
CA ASN A 350 81.64 96.11 -90.39
C ASN A 350 82.93 96.51 -91.16
N GLU A 351 83.59 95.52 -91.78
CA GLU A 351 84.86 95.68 -92.53
C GLU A 351 84.73 96.53 -93.81
N GLU A 352 83.53 96.70 -94.35
CA GLU A 352 83.26 97.48 -95.57
C GLU A 352 83.52 98.99 -95.41
N ALA A 353 83.50 99.50 -94.18
CA ALA A 353 83.75 100.92 -93.88
C ALA A 353 85.23 101.34 -93.96
N LEU A 354 86.14 100.46 -94.41
CA LEU A 354 87.59 100.68 -94.41
C LEU A 354 88.14 101.31 -95.71
N ALA A 355 87.29 101.69 -96.67
CA ALA A 355 87.69 102.06 -98.05
C ALA A 355 88.23 103.51 -98.25
N GLY A 356 88.30 104.34 -97.20
CA GLY A 356 88.74 105.74 -97.31
C GLY A 356 90.26 105.95 -97.22
N ASN A 357 90.83 106.74 -98.13
CA ASN A 357 92.21 107.25 -98.05
C ASN A 357 92.27 108.50 -97.14
N GLY A 358 92.39 108.28 -95.84
CA GLY A 358 92.56 109.35 -94.84
C GLY A 358 93.39 108.92 -93.64
N TYR A 359 93.95 109.89 -92.91
CA TYR A 359 94.81 109.66 -91.73
C TYR A 359 94.06 109.18 -90.46
N LYS A 360 92.91 108.51 -90.60
CA LYS A 360 92.05 108.04 -89.49
C LYS A 360 92.37 106.58 -89.10
N THR A 361 92.14 106.22 -87.83
CA THR A 361 92.34 104.86 -87.30
C THR A 361 91.00 104.21 -86.96
N TYR A 362 90.81 102.94 -87.32
CA TYR A 362 89.56 102.20 -87.13
C TYR A 362 89.76 100.94 -86.27
N LEU A 363 88.83 100.69 -85.34
CA LEU A 363 88.80 99.57 -84.40
C LEU A 363 87.53 98.74 -84.61
N ALA A 364 87.62 97.42 -84.65
CA ALA A 364 86.45 96.56 -84.58
C ALA A 364 85.81 96.61 -83.18
N GLU A 365 84.49 96.75 -83.05
CA GLU A 365 83.81 96.69 -81.73
C GLU A 365 84.13 95.41 -80.93
N THR A 366 84.40 94.31 -81.64
CA THR A 366 84.76 93.01 -81.05
C THR A 366 86.23 92.86 -80.68
N GLY A 367 87.09 93.86 -80.97
CA GLY A 367 88.54 93.78 -80.79
C GLY A 367 89.31 92.96 -81.84
N LYS A 368 88.61 92.40 -82.84
CA LYS A 368 89.19 91.54 -83.89
C LYS A 368 90.32 92.19 -84.71
N PHE A 369 90.22 93.48 -85.02
CA PHE A 369 91.23 94.19 -85.83
C PHE A 369 91.35 95.69 -85.48
N ILE A 370 92.51 96.24 -85.87
CA ILE A 370 92.92 97.63 -85.77
C ILE A 370 93.51 98.05 -87.13
N LYS A 371 92.87 98.98 -87.83
CA LYS A 371 93.40 99.60 -89.06
C LYS A 371 93.95 100.99 -88.73
N LYS A 372 95.26 101.17 -88.85
CA LYS A 372 95.97 102.45 -88.85
C LYS A 372 96.14 102.94 -90.31
N PRO A 373 96.53 104.21 -90.56
CA PRO A 373 96.61 104.74 -91.93
C PRO A 373 97.55 103.98 -92.88
N HIS A 374 98.59 103.32 -92.37
CA HIS A 374 99.59 102.57 -93.16
C HIS A 374 99.78 101.11 -92.70
N SER A 375 98.93 100.59 -91.79
CA SER A 375 99.04 99.20 -91.30
C SER A 375 97.72 98.66 -90.77
N ILE A 376 97.55 97.33 -90.82
CA ILE A 376 96.41 96.62 -90.24
C ILE A 376 96.95 95.51 -89.33
N SER A 377 96.43 95.42 -88.12
CA SER A 377 96.70 94.34 -87.16
C SER A 377 95.39 93.65 -86.78
N GLY A 378 95.40 92.35 -86.51
CA GLY A 378 94.19 91.63 -86.09
C GLY A 378 94.45 90.18 -85.70
N GLY A 379 93.47 89.56 -85.04
CA GLY A 379 93.58 88.21 -84.48
C GLY A 379 92.31 87.74 -83.75
N SER A 380 92.44 86.69 -82.95
CA SER A 380 91.38 86.17 -82.06
C SER A 380 91.55 86.72 -80.64
N VAL A 381 90.45 87.18 -80.03
CA VAL A 381 90.44 87.70 -78.65
C VAL A 381 90.72 86.59 -77.62
N GLY A 382 91.73 86.79 -76.79
CA GLY A 382 92.10 85.89 -75.70
C GLY A 382 91.21 86.00 -74.45
N LEU A 383 91.16 84.94 -73.64
CA LEU A 383 90.37 84.80 -72.41
C LEU A 383 90.64 85.84 -71.30
N PHE A 384 91.71 86.61 -71.44
CA PHE A 384 92.18 87.64 -70.50
C PHE A 384 92.14 89.07 -71.07
N GLU A 385 91.84 89.23 -72.36
CA GLU A 385 91.64 90.55 -72.98
C GLU A 385 90.31 91.17 -72.53
N GLY A 386 90.29 92.49 -72.35
CA GLY A 386 89.12 93.21 -71.84
C GLY A 386 88.84 92.96 -70.35
N LYS A 387 89.82 92.45 -69.59
CA LYS A 387 89.73 92.24 -68.13
C LYS A 387 90.77 93.04 -67.35
N ARG A 388 91.52 93.94 -67.98
CA ARG A 388 92.49 94.82 -67.28
C ARG A 388 91.84 96.14 -66.91
N ILE A 389 91.01 96.68 -67.80
CA ILE A 389 90.17 97.87 -67.56
C ILE A 389 89.03 97.54 -66.56
N GLY A 390 88.74 98.45 -65.63
CA GLY A 390 87.50 98.44 -64.82
C GLY A 390 87.45 97.52 -63.59
N ARG A 391 88.53 96.82 -63.22
CA ARG A 391 88.54 95.85 -62.09
C ARG A 391 88.02 96.40 -60.76
N ALA A 392 88.36 97.65 -60.43
CA ALA A 392 87.93 98.30 -59.18
C ALA A 392 86.41 98.47 -59.08
N LYS A 393 85.73 98.79 -60.20
CA LYS A 393 84.27 98.97 -60.27
C LYS A 393 83.53 97.63 -60.13
N ASN A 394 84.12 96.53 -60.61
CA ASN A 394 83.56 95.18 -60.42
C ASN A 394 83.58 94.75 -58.94
N LEU A 395 84.71 94.99 -58.25
CA LEU A 395 84.82 94.72 -56.81
C LEU A 395 83.78 95.47 -55.98
N GLU A 396 83.51 96.74 -56.30
CA GLU A 396 82.48 97.53 -55.62
C GLU A 396 81.07 96.95 -55.80
N ASN A 397 80.75 96.44 -57.00
CA ASN A 397 79.46 95.83 -57.30
C ASN A 397 79.27 94.50 -56.53
N LEU A 398 80.25 93.60 -56.61
CA LEU A 398 80.24 92.33 -55.87
C LEU A 398 80.09 92.55 -54.35
N ALA A 399 80.79 93.55 -53.79
CA ALA A 399 80.66 93.90 -52.37
C ALA A 399 79.27 94.42 -51.97
N LYS A 400 78.51 95.05 -52.89
CA LYS A 400 77.12 95.47 -52.66
C LYS A 400 76.16 94.26 -52.71
N GLU A 401 76.35 93.35 -53.66
CA GLU A 401 75.53 92.13 -53.78
C GLU A 401 75.67 91.22 -52.56
N ILE A 402 76.90 90.98 -52.10
CA ILE A 402 77.19 90.20 -50.88
C ILE A 402 76.47 90.80 -49.66
N LYS A 403 76.49 92.14 -49.50
CA LYS A 403 75.78 92.82 -48.41
C LYS A 403 74.26 92.70 -48.52
N SER A 404 73.70 92.79 -49.73
CA SER A 404 72.26 92.61 -49.93
C SER A 404 71.83 91.20 -49.55
N HIS A 405 72.50 90.18 -50.11
CA HIS A 405 72.15 88.79 -49.85
C HIS A 405 72.38 88.36 -48.39
N SER A 406 73.38 88.93 -47.70
CA SER A 406 73.57 88.65 -46.27
C SER A 406 72.47 89.25 -45.39
N ALA A 407 71.90 90.41 -45.75
CA ALA A 407 70.74 90.99 -45.08
C ALA A 407 69.46 90.15 -45.33
N ASP A 408 69.22 89.73 -46.58
CA ASP A 408 68.12 88.83 -46.94
C ASP A 408 68.18 87.52 -46.14
N LEU A 409 69.39 86.97 -45.95
CA LEU A 409 69.62 85.75 -45.17
C LEU A 409 69.31 85.95 -43.68
N GLN A 410 69.64 87.11 -43.09
CA GLN A 410 69.28 87.42 -41.70
C GLN A 410 67.76 87.48 -41.53
N ILE A 411 67.03 88.06 -42.49
CA ILE A 411 65.56 88.11 -42.46
C ILE A 411 64.97 86.69 -42.56
N LEU A 412 65.47 85.86 -43.47
CA LEU A 412 64.99 84.48 -43.63
C LEU A 412 65.31 83.59 -42.42
N THR A 413 66.50 83.72 -41.81
CA THR A 413 66.85 82.95 -40.61
C THR A 413 66.05 83.38 -39.38
N GLN A 414 65.69 84.67 -39.25
CA GLN A 414 64.74 85.13 -38.22
C GLN A 414 63.34 84.53 -38.42
N LYS A 415 62.79 84.54 -39.65
CA LYS A 415 61.50 83.89 -39.98
C LYS A 415 61.53 82.38 -39.70
N LEU A 416 62.63 81.70 -40.02
CA LEU A 416 62.81 80.29 -39.71
C LEU A 416 62.72 80.04 -38.19
N ALA A 417 63.33 80.90 -37.38
CA ALA A 417 63.28 80.78 -35.92
C ALA A 417 61.88 81.01 -35.35
N THR A 418 61.09 81.96 -35.89
CA THR A 418 59.70 82.18 -35.44
C THR A 418 58.82 80.97 -35.75
N TYR A 419 58.86 80.44 -36.97
CA TYR A 419 58.09 79.24 -37.32
C TYR A 419 58.53 77.99 -36.53
N GLN A 420 59.83 77.86 -36.22
CA GLN A 420 60.29 76.77 -35.34
C GLN A 420 59.75 76.90 -33.91
N HIS A 421 59.57 78.12 -33.39
CA HIS A 421 58.94 78.34 -32.10
C HIS A 421 57.43 78.02 -32.14
N GLU A 422 56.72 78.48 -33.18
CA GLU A 422 55.30 78.15 -33.42
C GLU A 422 55.08 76.63 -33.50
N LYS A 423 55.96 75.88 -34.18
CA LYS A 423 55.90 74.42 -34.24
C LYS A 423 55.91 73.78 -32.84
N VAL A 424 56.77 74.26 -31.93
CA VAL A 424 56.83 73.73 -30.56
C VAL A 424 55.55 74.08 -29.77
N GLN A 425 54.99 75.28 -29.97
CA GLN A 425 53.70 75.65 -29.37
C GLN A 425 52.55 74.76 -29.88
N PHE A 426 52.47 74.52 -31.20
CA PHE A 426 51.46 73.63 -31.77
C PHE A 426 51.61 72.18 -31.30
N GLN A 427 52.84 71.70 -31.08
CA GLN A 427 53.07 70.38 -30.47
C GLN A 427 52.53 70.29 -29.04
N HIS A 428 52.67 71.34 -28.22
CA HIS A 428 52.08 71.40 -26.88
C HIS A 428 50.54 71.42 -26.95
N HIS A 429 49.96 72.31 -27.75
CA HIS A 429 48.51 72.41 -27.92
C HIS A 429 47.90 71.10 -28.45
N LEU A 430 48.62 70.36 -29.31
CA LEU A 430 48.18 69.06 -29.81
C LEU A 430 48.15 68.01 -28.68
N GLN A 431 49.15 67.96 -27.81
CA GLN A 431 49.15 67.06 -26.64
C GLN A 431 48.02 67.40 -25.65
N GLU A 432 47.76 68.68 -25.42
CA GLU A 432 46.65 69.13 -24.56
C GLU A 432 45.29 68.78 -25.16
N ALA A 433 45.09 69.02 -26.46
CA ALA A 433 43.86 68.67 -27.17
C ALA A 433 43.61 67.15 -27.19
N GLU A 434 44.65 66.32 -27.40
CA GLU A 434 44.53 64.86 -27.33
C GLU A 434 44.19 64.36 -25.92
N LYS A 435 44.76 64.97 -24.89
CA LYS A 435 44.42 64.69 -23.48
C LYS A 435 42.97 65.05 -23.17
N ASN A 436 42.51 66.25 -23.54
CA ASN A 436 41.14 66.72 -23.31
C ASN A 436 40.12 65.83 -24.05
N LEU A 437 40.40 65.47 -25.30
CA LEU A 437 39.59 64.52 -26.07
C LEU A 437 39.53 63.13 -25.41
N SER A 438 40.65 62.64 -24.87
CA SER A 438 40.67 61.36 -24.15
C SER A 438 39.83 61.41 -22.87
N GLN A 439 39.87 62.51 -22.11
CA GLN A 439 39.06 62.70 -20.90
C GLN A 439 37.56 62.79 -21.24
N ALA A 440 37.19 63.57 -22.26
CA ALA A 440 35.81 63.68 -22.72
C ALA A 440 35.24 62.33 -23.20
N ARG A 441 36.06 61.54 -23.93
CA ARG A 441 35.69 60.17 -24.34
C ARG A 441 35.49 59.22 -23.15
N GLN A 442 36.35 59.29 -22.14
CA GLN A 442 36.21 58.47 -20.93
C GLN A 442 34.94 58.85 -20.15
N HIS A 443 34.64 60.15 -20.02
CA HIS A 443 33.41 60.61 -19.37
C HIS A 443 32.15 60.13 -20.13
N LEU A 444 32.13 60.28 -21.46
CA LEU A 444 31.07 59.74 -22.32
C LEU A 444 30.93 58.22 -22.18
N GLN A 445 32.03 57.47 -22.05
CA GLN A 445 31.99 56.03 -21.84
C GLN A 445 31.35 55.67 -20.48
N ASN A 446 31.70 56.37 -19.40
CA ASN A 446 31.12 56.13 -18.08
C ASN A 446 29.61 56.40 -18.07
N LEU A 447 29.16 57.54 -18.60
CA LEU A 447 27.73 57.89 -18.70
C LEU A 447 26.94 56.86 -19.52
N ASN A 448 27.53 56.32 -20.60
CA ASN A 448 26.91 55.24 -21.37
C ASN A 448 26.82 53.93 -20.58
N GLN A 449 27.81 53.60 -19.74
CA GLN A 449 27.75 52.42 -18.86
C GLN A 449 26.68 52.59 -17.77
N GLU A 450 26.57 53.78 -17.17
CA GLU A 450 25.52 54.14 -16.22
C GLU A 450 24.14 54.00 -16.86
N LEU A 451 23.93 54.59 -18.05
CA LEU A 451 22.69 54.48 -18.81
C LEU A 451 22.29 53.03 -19.11
N ILE A 452 23.23 52.18 -19.51
CA ILE A 452 22.99 50.75 -19.72
C ILE A 452 22.62 50.08 -18.39
N SER A 453 23.30 50.40 -17.30
CA SER A 453 23.02 49.80 -15.99
C SER A 453 21.61 50.14 -15.49
N VAL A 454 21.19 51.40 -15.56
CA VAL A 454 19.84 51.87 -15.18
C VAL A 454 18.79 51.21 -16.07
N ARG A 455 19.01 51.20 -17.40
CA ARG A 455 18.13 50.50 -18.35
C ARG A 455 17.93 49.03 -18.02
N THR A 456 19.01 48.30 -17.71
CA THR A 456 18.90 46.87 -17.38
C THR A 456 18.16 46.62 -16.07
N LYS A 457 18.32 47.48 -15.05
CA LYS A 457 17.52 47.43 -13.81
C LYS A 457 16.04 47.67 -14.09
N GLN A 458 15.71 48.70 -14.88
CA GLN A 458 14.34 49.01 -15.26
C GLN A 458 13.70 47.86 -16.05
N GLU A 459 14.41 47.27 -17.01
CA GLU A 459 13.93 46.13 -17.80
C GLU A 459 13.70 44.90 -16.92
N GLN A 460 14.61 44.61 -15.99
CA GLN A 460 14.42 43.55 -14.97
C GLN A 460 13.16 43.79 -14.14
N LEU A 461 12.95 45.00 -13.61
CA LEU A 461 11.74 45.34 -12.84
C LEU A 461 10.47 45.22 -13.68
N ARG A 462 10.46 45.71 -14.93
CA ARG A 462 9.31 45.53 -15.85
C ARG A 462 9.00 44.06 -16.11
N THR A 463 10.01 43.20 -16.28
CA THR A 463 9.77 41.75 -16.42
C THR A 463 9.25 41.10 -15.14
N LEU A 464 9.76 41.49 -13.96
CA LEU A 464 9.28 40.99 -12.67
C LEU A 464 7.81 41.38 -12.44
N LEU A 465 7.44 42.63 -12.70
CA LEU A 465 6.05 43.09 -12.60
C LEU A 465 5.13 42.38 -13.61
N SER A 466 5.58 42.16 -14.84
CA SER A 466 4.81 41.40 -15.84
C SER A 466 4.54 39.96 -15.39
N VAL A 467 5.54 39.29 -14.80
CA VAL A 467 5.37 37.94 -14.22
C VAL A 467 4.46 37.96 -12.98
N GLN A 468 4.56 38.97 -12.12
CA GLN A 468 3.67 39.14 -10.98
C GLN A 468 2.21 39.39 -11.42
N ALA A 469 1.98 40.19 -12.46
CA ALA A 469 0.66 40.45 -13.03
C ALA A 469 0.03 39.17 -13.61
N LEU A 470 0.76 38.42 -14.44
CA LEU A 470 0.29 37.13 -14.97
C LEU A 470 -0.04 36.14 -13.84
N ARG A 471 0.80 36.06 -12.80
CA ARG A 471 0.53 35.22 -11.62
C ARG A 471 -0.69 35.69 -10.83
N LYS A 472 -0.97 37.00 -10.78
CA LYS A 472 -2.18 37.55 -10.16
C LYS A 472 -3.42 37.12 -10.94
N ASP A 473 -3.40 37.26 -12.26
CA ASP A 473 -4.53 36.88 -13.13
C ASP A 473 -4.82 35.37 -13.04
N GLU A 474 -3.78 34.53 -13.13
CA GLU A 474 -3.92 33.07 -12.91
C GLU A 474 -4.51 32.72 -11.54
N MET A 475 -4.13 33.44 -10.49
CA MET A 475 -4.63 33.22 -9.15
C MET A 475 -6.08 33.67 -9.01
N GLN A 476 -6.47 34.77 -9.65
CA GLN A 476 -7.87 35.23 -9.69
C GLN A 476 -8.78 34.24 -10.43
N VAL A 477 -8.32 33.68 -11.55
CA VAL A 477 -9.07 32.61 -12.26
C VAL A 477 -9.24 31.39 -11.35
N LYS A 478 -8.16 30.88 -10.74
CA LYS A 478 -8.24 29.74 -9.80
C LYS A 478 -9.12 30.03 -8.59
N MET A 479 -9.14 31.26 -8.08
CA MET A 479 -10.03 31.66 -6.99
C MET A 479 -11.51 31.68 -7.42
N ALA A 480 -11.81 32.13 -8.64
CA ALA A 480 -13.17 32.10 -9.18
C ALA A 480 -13.64 30.65 -9.41
N ASP A 481 -12.79 29.78 -9.98
CA ASP A 481 -13.08 28.36 -10.17
C ASP A 481 -13.38 27.66 -8.82
N LEU A 482 -12.53 27.89 -7.81
CA LEU A 482 -12.74 27.37 -6.45
C LEU A 482 -14.01 27.92 -5.79
N GLN A 483 -14.39 29.17 -6.07
CA GLN A 483 -15.64 29.75 -5.56
C GLN A 483 -16.86 29.06 -6.17
N ILE A 484 -16.86 28.83 -7.49
CA ILE A 484 -17.94 28.11 -8.19
C ILE A 484 -18.08 26.68 -7.64
N GLU A 485 -16.98 25.93 -7.53
CA GLU A 485 -17.01 24.57 -6.95
C GLU A 485 -17.54 24.56 -5.50
N ILE A 486 -17.23 25.57 -4.69
CA ILE A 486 -17.76 25.68 -3.31
C ILE A 486 -19.26 26.04 -3.32
N GLU A 487 -19.71 26.90 -4.24
CA GLU A 487 -21.13 27.24 -4.40
C GLU A 487 -21.97 26.07 -4.93
N GLU A 488 -21.39 25.16 -5.70
CA GLU A 488 -22.02 23.90 -6.14
C GLU A 488 -22.04 22.83 -5.02
N LEU A 489 -20.91 22.60 -4.34
CA LEU A 489 -20.79 21.52 -3.34
C LEU A 489 -21.49 21.83 -2.00
N ARG A 490 -21.66 23.11 -1.63
CA ARG A 490 -22.37 23.52 -0.40
C ARG A 490 -23.85 23.08 -0.37
N PRO A 491 -24.70 23.39 -1.36
CA PRO A 491 -26.09 22.98 -1.34
C PRO A 491 -26.25 21.45 -1.37
N GLU A 492 -25.40 20.71 -2.10
CA GLU A 492 -25.41 19.24 -2.05
C GLU A 492 -25.11 18.71 -0.63
N ALA A 493 -24.12 19.30 0.06
CA ALA A 493 -23.80 18.92 1.43
C ALA A 493 -24.93 19.26 2.42
N ASP A 494 -25.61 20.39 2.26
CA ASP A 494 -26.76 20.77 3.10
C ASP A 494 -28.02 19.93 2.79
N GLU A 495 -28.24 19.52 1.54
CA GLU A 495 -29.30 18.57 1.15
C GLU A 495 -29.05 17.19 1.79
N LYS A 496 -27.83 16.65 1.68
CA LYS A 496 -27.48 15.36 2.30
C LYS A 496 -27.54 15.41 3.83
N LYS A 497 -27.23 16.55 4.44
CA LYS A 497 -27.42 16.79 5.88
C LYS A 497 -28.90 16.80 6.27
N TYR A 498 -29.77 17.36 5.43
CA TYR A 498 -31.21 17.34 5.66
C TYR A 498 -31.79 15.91 5.54
N GLU A 499 -31.46 15.17 4.48
CA GLU A 499 -31.81 13.75 4.31
C GLU A 499 -31.36 12.90 5.51
N LEU A 500 -30.13 13.09 5.97
CA LEU A 500 -29.56 12.42 7.14
C LEU A 500 -30.42 12.69 8.39
N SER A 501 -30.80 13.95 8.63
CA SER A 501 -31.64 14.31 9.79
C SER A 501 -33.05 13.70 9.73
N LEU A 502 -33.63 13.54 8.53
CA LEU A 502 -34.90 12.85 8.33
C LEU A 502 -34.78 11.34 8.58
N CYS A 503 -33.69 10.72 8.10
CA CYS A 503 -33.42 9.29 8.33
C CYS A 503 -33.20 9.00 9.83
N GLU A 504 -32.46 9.86 10.54
CA GLU A 504 -32.30 9.76 12.00
C GLU A 504 -33.65 9.84 12.74
N GLN A 505 -34.52 10.80 12.37
CA GLN A 505 -35.87 10.90 12.95
C GLN A 505 -36.73 9.66 12.64
N LYS A 506 -36.66 9.13 11.41
CA LYS A 506 -37.39 7.92 11.02
C LYS A 506 -36.91 6.70 11.83
N ILE A 507 -35.60 6.55 12.03
CA ILE A 507 -35.02 5.49 12.85
C ILE A 507 -35.45 5.63 14.32
N THR A 508 -35.50 6.84 14.90
CA THR A 508 -35.99 6.99 16.29
C THR A 508 -37.46 6.61 16.43
N PHE A 509 -38.30 6.97 15.46
CA PHE A 509 -39.72 6.56 15.43
C PHE A 509 -39.88 5.04 15.32
N LEU A 510 -39.22 4.39 14.35
CA LEU A 510 -39.30 2.94 14.16
C LEU A 510 -38.81 2.16 15.38
N ASN A 511 -37.77 2.64 16.08
CA ASN A 511 -37.31 2.02 17.33
C ASN A 511 -38.35 2.12 18.47
N GLN A 512 -39.14 3.20 18.54
CA GLN A 512 -40.24 3.32 19.50
C GLN A 512 -41.37 2.32 19.17
N GLU A 513 -41.74 2.19 17.90
CA GLU A 513 -42.71 1.17 17.47
C GLU A 513 -42.21 -0.25 17.76
N LEU A 514 -40.94 -0.56 17.44
CA LEU A 514 -40.34 -1.87 17.73
C LEU A 514 -40.37 -2.19 19.23
N SER A 515 -40.16 -1.20 20.11
CA SER A 515 -40.29 -1.39 21.56
C SER A 515 -41.70 -1.84 21.95
N GLN A 516 -42.73 -1.17 21.43
CA GLN A 516 -44.14 -1.53 21.67
C GLN A 516 -44.49 -2.92 21.09
N GLN A 517 -43.99 -3.24 19.89
CA GLN A 517 -44.23 -4.56 19.27
C GLN A 517 -43.53 -5.69 20.05
N ASN A 518 -42.38 -5.43 20.66
CA ASN A 518 -41.69 -6.36 21.56
C ASN A 518 -42.43 -6.56 22.90
N GLU A 519 -42.97 -5.51 23.50
CA GLU A 519 -43.84 -5.63 24.68
C GLU A 519 -45.06 -6.51 24.39
N ASN A 520 -45.75 -6.26 23.27
CA ASN A 520 -46.86 -7.09 22.79
C ASN A 520 -46.45 -8.55 22.51
N LEU A 521 -45.24 -8.79 21.98
CA LEU A 521 -44.70 -10.13 21.77
C LEU A 521 -44.45 -10.85 23.10
N ASN A 522 -43.92 -10.16 24.10
CA ASN A 522 -43.67 -10.71 25.43
C ASN A 522 -44.99 -11.08 26.13
N LEU A 523 -46.01 -10.23 26.05
CA LEU A 523 -47.35 -10.52 26.59
C LEU A 523 -47.96 -11.77 25.95
N LYS A 524 -48.05 -11.82 24.62
CA LYS A 524 -48.59 -12.98 23.89
C LYS A 524 -47.77 -14.26 24.13
N SER A 525 -46.44 -14.13 24.27
CA SER A 525 -45.57 -15.26 24.63
C SER A 525 -45.88 -15.78 26.04
N ALA A 526 -46.11 -14.90 27.01
CA ALA A 526 -46.48 -15.29 28.37
C ALA A 526 -47.85 -15.99 28.41
N GLU A 527 -48.86 -15.44 27.72
CA GLU A 527 -50.20 -16.03 27.60
C GLU A 527 -50.16 -17.42 26.94
N PHE A 528 -49.47 -17.54 25.80
CA PHE A 528 -49.29 -18.80 25.10
C PHE A 528 -48.56 -19.83 25.99
N ASN A 529 -47.44 -19.45 26.62
CA ASN A 529 -46.69 -20.36 27.49
C ASN A 529 -47.53 -20.83 28.69
N GLN A 530 -48.33 -19.95 29.30
CA GLN A 530 -49.22 -20.31 30.40
C GLN A 530 -50.31 -21.30 29.98
N GLN A 531 -50.97 -21.07 28.84
CA GLN A 531 -51.99 -22.00 28.32
C GLN A 531 -51.38 -23.32 27.86
N ASN A 532 -50.20 -23.30 27.25
CA ASN A 532 -49.47 -24.49 26.83
C ASN A 532 -49.11 -25.40 28.04
N ILE A 533 -48.74 -24.81 29.19
CA ILE A 533 -48.55 -25.57 30.44
C ILE A 533 -49.85 -26.26 30.88
N LEU A 534 -50.99 -25.55 30.87
CA LEU A 534 -52.30 -26.12 31.24
C LEU A 534 -52.73 -27.23 30.27
N PHE A 535 -52.51 -27.04 28.97
CA PHE A 535 -52.74 -28.05 27.93
C PHE A 535 -51.95 -29.34 28.21
N TYR A 536 -50.64 -29.26 28.50
CA TYR A 536 -49.85 -30.46 28.83
C TYR A 536 -50.25 -31.10 30.15
N GLN A 537 -50.61 -30.32 31.18
CA GLN A 537 -51.13 -30.86 32.45
C GLN A 537 -52.43 -31.66 32.23
N GLN A 538 -53.38 -31.09 31.49
CA GLN A 538 -54.65 -31.75 31.21
C GLN A 538 -54.49 -32.97 30.28
N LYS A 539 -53.60 -32.88 29.29
CA LYS A 539 -53.23 -34.01 28.43
C LYS A 539 -52.73 -35.20 29.26
N ASN A 540 -51.76 -34.95 30.14
CA ASN A 540 -51.16 -35.99 30.98
C ASN A 540 -52.21 -36.63 31.92
N ARG A 541 -53.14 -35.82 32.46
CA ARG A 541 -54.27 -36.33 33.27
C ARG A 541 -55.21 -37.22 32.46
N ALA A 542 -55.57 -36.82 31.25
CA ALA A 542 -56.43 -37.62 30.37
C ALA A 542 -55.75 -38.95 29.98
N GLU A 543 -54.44 -38.94 29.71
CA GLU A 543 -53.65 -40.14 29.45
C GLU A 543 -53.58 -41.07 30.67
N SER A 544 -53.38 -40.54 31.88
CA SER A 544 -53.35 -41.36 33.11
C SER A 544 -54.71 -41.98 33.45
N LEU A 545 -55.81 -41.22 33.33
CA LEU A 545 -57.17 -41.73 33.53
C LEU A 545 -57.51 -42.83 32.52
N ALA A 546 -57.14 -42.65 31.25
CA ALA A 546 -57.32 -43.67 30.22
C ALA A 546 -56.55 -44.97 30.53
N GLN A 547 -55.38 -44.87 31.15
CA GLN A 547 -54.60 -46.04 31.60
C GLN A 547 -55.24 -46.73 32.82
N GLU A 548 -55.73 -45.96 33.82
CA GLU A 548 -56.40 -46.53 34.99
C GLU A 548 -57.70 -47.27 34.62
N ILE A 549 -58.53 -46.67 33.74
CA ILE A 549 -59.75 -47.28 33.22
C ILE A 549 -59.45 -48.60 32.50
N ARG A 550 -58.39 -48.66 31.68
CA ARG A 550 -57.96 -49.90 31.02
C ARG A 550 -57.58 -50.98 32.03
N PHE A 551 -56.84 -50.62 33.08
CA PHE A 551 -56.43 -51.56 34.13
C PHE A 551 -57.62 -52.07 34.95
N LYS A 552 -58.53 -51.20 35.39
CA LYS A 552 -59.73 -51.63 36.14
C LYS A 552 -60.69 -52.46 35.30
N ASN A 553 -60.83 -52.18 34.00
CA ASN A 553 -61.63 -53.00 33.08
C ASN A 553 -61.05 -54.42 32.93
N GLN A 554 -59.74 -54.57 32.74
CA GLN A 554 -59.08 -55.88 32.69
C GLN A 554 -59.27 -56.67 33.99
N ASN A 555 -59.17 -56.01 35.15
CA ASN A 555 -59.41 -56.64 36.44
C ASN A 555 -60.86 -57.10 36.60
N LEU A 556 -61.83 -56.27 36.21
CA LEU A 556 -63.26 -56.61 36.24
C LEU A 556 -63.57 -57.82 35.35
N GLU A 557 -63.07 -57.83 34.12
CA GLU A 557 -63.22 -58.96 33.18
C GLU A 557 -62.67 -60.26 33.80
N SER A 558 -61.48 -60.21 34.40
CA SER A 558 -60.89 -61.38 35.08
C SER A 558 -61.73 -61.87 36.26
N SER A 559 -62.37 -60.96 37.01
CA SER A 559 -63.22 -61.29 38.17
C SER A 559 -64.51 -61.97 37.72
N LEU A 560 -65.13 -61.46 36.65
CA LEU A 560 -66.34 -62.05 36.06
C LEU A 560 -66.06 -63.45 35.48
N GLN A 561 -64.91 -63.65 34.84
CA GLN A 561 -64.49 -64.98 34.34
C GLN A 561 -64.27 -65.99 35.48
N ARG A 562 -63.67 -65.58 36.61
CA ARG A 562 -63.54 -66.44 37.80
C ARG A 562 -64.90 -66.81 38.38
N LEU A 563 -65.79 -65.83 38.51
CA LEU A 563 -67.17 -66.01 38.98
C LEU A 563 -67.91 -67.08 38.18
N GLN A 564 -67.99 -66.90 36.86
CA GLN A 564 -68.69 -67.82 35.96
C GLN A 564 -68.13 -69.25 36.06
N LYS A 565 -66.80 -69.40 36.20
CA LYS A 565 -66.16 -70.70 36.39
C LYS A 565 -66.56 -71.34 37.73
N ASN A 566 -66.50 -70.58 38.81
CA ASN A 566 -66.79 -71.08 40.16
C ASN A 566 -68.28 -71.45 40.32
N GLU A 567 -69.20 -70.69 39.74
CA GLU A 567 -70.64 -71.02 39.70
C GLU A 567 -70.89 -72.36 38.99
N VAL A 568 -70.28 -72.57 37.83
CA VAL A 568 -70.41 -73.83 37.06
C VAL A 568 -69.87 -75.02 37.87
N GLU A 569 -68.72 -74.85 38.54
CA GLU A 569 -68.13 -75.91 39.36
C GLU A 569 -68.96 -76.21 40.63
N LYS A 570 -69.54 -75.18 41.26
CA LYS A 570 -70.47 -75.31 42.40
C LYS A 570 -71.75 -76.04 42.00
N ASN A 571 -72.35 -75.70 40.86
CA ASN A 571 -73.55 -76.36 40.36
C ASN A 571 -73.28 -77.85 40.02
N SER A 572 -72.13 -78.17 39.42
CA SER A 572 -71.73 -79.56 39.15
C SER A 572 -71.55 -80.37 40.44
N THR A 573 -70.83 -79.81 41.42
CA THR A 573 -70.56 -80.48 42.71
C THR A 573 -71.82 -80.68 43.54
N GLN A 574 -72.78 -79.75 43.50
CA GLN A 574 -74.11 -79.94 44.09
C GLN A 574 -74.92 -81.05 43.42
N ALA A 575 -74.84 -81.19 42.10
CA ALA A 575 -75.52 -82.27 41.39
C ALA A 575 -74.95 -83.65 41.75
N ASP A 576 -73.63 -83.75 41.92
CA ASP A 576 -72.97 -85.00 42.32
C ASP A 576 -73.20 -85.36 43.81
N LEU A 577 -73.32 -84.35 44.69
CA LEU A 577 -73.72 -84.55 46.08
C LEU A 577 -75.11 -85.18 46.18
N ARG A 578 -76.09 -84.68 45.41
CA ARG A 578 -77.47 -85.21 45.40
C ARG A 578 -77.51 -86.69 44.98
N LYS A 579 -76.85 -87.05 43.87
CA LYS A 579 -76.77 -88.44 43.39
C LYS A 579 -76.17 -89.39 44.44
N LEU A 580 -75.19 -88.92 45.22
CA LEU A 580 -74.58 -89.73 46.28
C LEU A 580 -75.52 -89.97 47.46
N LEU A 581 -76.27 -88.94 47.88
CA LEU A 581 -77.30 -89.05 48.94
C LEU A 581 -78.38 -90.06 48.55
N ASP A 582 -78.99 -89.91 47.37
CA ASP A 582 -80.02 -90.83 46.87
C ASP A 582 -79.53 -92.30 46.83
N SER A 583 -78.23 -92.51 46.53
CA SER A 583 -77.60 -93.84 46.50
C SER A 583 -77.19 -94.41 47.86
N ASN A 584 -77.23 -93.60 48.91
CA ASN A 584 -76.83 -93.98 50.27
C ASN A 584 -78.04 -94.48 51.05
N ASP A 585 -79.17 -93.77 50.97
CA ASP A 585 -80.41 -94.09 51.68
C ASP A 585 -80.95 -95.48 51.28
N ILE A 586 -80.94 -95.79 49.98
CA ILE A 586 -81.36 -97.11 49.45
C ILE A 586 -80.54 -98.27 50.06
N GLN A 587 -79.25 -98.06 50.33
CA GLN A 587 -78.38 -99.08 50.93
C GLN A 587 -78.51 -99.18 52.46
N GLU A 588 -79.03 -98.15 53.15
CA GLU A 588 -79.37 -98.26 54.57
C GLU A 588 -80.56 -99.20 54.79
N ASP A 589 -81.57 -99.12 53.92
CA ASP A 589 -82.74 -100.00 53.96
C ASP A 589 -82.38 -101.47 53.65
N GLU A 590 -81.57 -101.74 52.61
CA GLU A 590 -81.07 -103.10 52.31
C GLU A 590 -80.29 -103.71 53.49
N LEU A 591 -79.41 -102.92 54.13
CA LEU A 591 -78.62 -103.39 55.28
C LEU A 591 -79.52 -103.75 56.47
N LEU A 592 -80.55 -102.95 56.74
CA LEU A 592 -81.54 -103.19 57.81
C LEU A 592 -82.35 -104.47 57.57
N GLU A 593 -82.69 -104.79 56.32
CA GLU A 593 -83.39 -106.03 55.98
C GLU A 593 -82.48 -107.26 56.16
N MET A 594 -81.22 -107.19 55.73
CA MET A 594 -80.24 -108.27 55.95
C MET A 594 -79.99 -108.59 57.42
N TYR A 595 -80.08 -107.60 58.33
CA TYR A 595 -80.00 -107.84 59.77
C TYR A 595 -81.20 -108.63 60.31
N LYS A 596 -82.42 -108.38 59.81
CA LYS A 596 -83.63 -109.14 60.19
C LYS A 596 -83.56 -110.59 59.69
N GLU A 597 -83.12 -110.81 58.44
CA GLU A 597 -82.96 -112.16 57.90
C GLU A 597 -81.98 -113.00 58.75
N LYS A 598 -80.84 -112.42 59.14
CA LYS A 598 -79.87 -113.06 60.04
C LYS A 598 -80.51 -113.51 61.36
N GLU A 599 -81.37 -112.69 61.94
CA GLU A 599 -82.05 -113.00 63.22
C GLU A 599 -82.97 -114.22 63.06
N THR A 600 -83.83 -114.24 62.04
CA THR A 600 -84.73 -115.39 61.76
C THR A 600 -83.97 -116.69 61.44
N ILE A 601 -82.83 -116.61 60.75
CA ILE A 601 -81.97 -117.78 60.48
C ILE A 601 -81.35 -118.29 61.78
N SER A 602 -81.00 -117.39 62.71
CA SER A 602 -80.45 -117.75 64.03
C SER A 602 -81.48 -118.46 64.91
N GLU A 603 -82.73 -118.02 64.93
CA GLU A 603 -83.83 -118.67 65.65
C GLU A 603 -84.12 -120.08 65.09
N ALA A 604 -84.07 -120.25 63.76
CA ALA A 604 -84.24 -121.55 63.12
C ALA A 604 -83.10 -122.55 63.42
N VAL A 605 -81.89 -122.07 63.78
CA VAL A 605 -80.80 -122.91 64.29
C VAL A 605 -81.10 -123.38 65.71
N THR A 606 -81.44 -122.47 66.63
CA THR A 606 -81.63 -122.79 68.04
C THR A 606 -82.81 -123.73 68.30
N GLU A 607 -83.91 -123.62 67.55
CA GLU A 607 -85.01 -124.58 67.67
C GLU A 607 -84.62 -125.99 67.16
N ALA A 608 -83.80 -126.07 66.11
CA ALA A 608 -83.27 -127.35 65.62
C ALA A 608 -82.31 -128.01 66.63
N GLU A 609 -81.53 -127.23 67.38
CA GLU A 609 -80.71 -127.71 68.50
C GLU A 609 -81.59 -128.26 69.64
N ARG A 610 -82.63 -127.51 70.04
CA ARG A 610 -83.54 -127.90 71.13
C ARG A 610 -84.21 -129.26 70.87
N VAL A 611 -84.74 -129.47 69.66
CA VAL A 611 -85.40 -130.74 69.28
C VAL A 611 -84.39 -131.91 69.26
N TYR A 612 -83.17 -131.69 68.77
CA TYR A 612 -82.14 -132.74 68.72
C TYR A 612 -81.76 -133.26 70.11
N TYR A 613 -81.51 -132.35 71.07
CA TYR A 613 -81.17 -132.74 72.44
C TYR A 613 -82.34 -133.39 73.19
N ALA A 614 -83.58 -132.95 72.97
CA ALA A 614 -84.77 -133.53 73.59
C ALA A 614 -84.98 -135.01 73.19
N CYS A 615 -84.86 -135.33 71.89
CA CYS A 615 -84.96 -136.72 71.43
C CYS A 615 -83.85 -137.62 71.98
N ARG A 616 -82.63 -137.07 72.19
CA ARG A 616 -81.51 -137.83 72.75
C ARG A 616 -81.73 -138.19 74.21
N GLY A 617 -82.25 -137.27 75.02
CA GLY A 617 -82.60 -137.54 76.42
C GLY A 617 -83.69 -138.60 76.62
N ALA A 618 -84.65 -138.69 75.69
CA ALA A 618 -85.70 -139.72 75.73
C ALA A 618 -85.18 -141.13 75.42
N ILE A 619 -84.15 -141.24 74.58
CA ILE A 619 -83.49 -142.53 74.28
C ILE A 619 -82.74 -143.04 75.52
N ASP A 620 -82.00 -142.16 76.21
CA ASP A 620 -81.26 -142.50 77.44
C ASP A 620 -82.18 -142.99 78.58
N SER A 621 -83.44 -142.53 78.65
CA SER A 621 -84.40 -143.01 79.65
C SER A 621 -84.95 -144.40 79.34
N LEU A 622 -85.29 -144.69 78.08
CA LEU A 622 -85.77 -146.01 77.66
C LEU A 622 -84.69 -147.08 77.80
N GLU A 623 -83.42 -146.75 77.56
CA GLU A 623 -82.30 -147.66 77.83
C GLU A 623 -82.15 -148.04 79.32
N LYS A 624 -82.57 -147.19 80.26
CA LYS A 624 -82.55 -147.53 81.69
C LYS A 624 -83.65 -148.54 82.05
N GLU A 625 -84.89 -148.30 81.58
CA GLU A 625 -86.03 -149.20 81.87
C GLU A 625 -85.81 -150.61 81.32
N ILE A 626 -85.19 -150.75 80.15
CA ILE A 626 -84.84 -152.05 79.57
C ILE A 626 -83.87 -152.83 80.46
N ARG A 627 -82.85 -152.16 81.03
CA ARG A 627 -81.87 -152.80 81.95
C ARG A 627 -82.53 -153.23 83.26
N GLU A 628 -83.43 -152.42 83.81
CA GLU A 628 -84.21 -152.74 85.02
C GLU A 628 -85.07 -153.99 84.81
N THR A 629 -85.74 -154.07 83.64
CA THR A 629 -86.63 -155.17 83.26
C THR A 629 -85.87 -156.48 83.03
N GLN A 630 -84.68 -156.43 82.41
CA GLN A 630 -83.79 -157.60 82.26
C GLN A 630 -83.40 -158.19 83.62
N ARG A 631 -83.04 -157.34 84.59
CA ARG A 631 -82.63 -157.76 85.93
C ARG A 631 -83.75 -158.48 86.69
N GLN A 632 -85.00 -158.06 86.52
CA GLN A 632 -86.16 -158.74 87.10
C GLN A 632 -86.40 -160.13 86.48
N ARG A 633 -86.16 -160.30 85.17
CA ARG A 633 -86.31 -161.59 84.49
C ARG A 633 -85.32 -162.63 85.00
N GLU A 634 -84.04 -162.27 85.12
CA GLU A 634 -82.99 -163.15 85.65
C GLU A 634 -83.28 -163.64 87.07
N MET A 635 -83.88 -162.78 87.90
CA MET A 635 -84.27 -163.11 89.27
C MET A 635 -85.45 -164.11 89.35
N ALA A 636 -86.37 -164.06 88.39
CA ALA A 636 -87.46 -165.03 88.27
C ALA A 636 -86.96 -166.41 87.75
N ASP A 637 -86.03 -166.42 86.79
CA ASP A 637 -85.42 -167.64 86.26
C ASP A 637 -84.64 -168.42 87.34
N ALA A 638 -83.99 -167.73 88.28
CA ALA A 638 -83.33 -168.35 89.43
C ALA A 638 -84.31 -169.11 90.35
N LEU A 639 -85.46 -168.51 90.65
CA LEU A 639 -86.52 -169.07 91.50
C LEU A 639 -87.20 -170.30 90.87
N LEU A 640 -87.38 -170.28 89.53
CA LEU A 640 -87.91 -171.42 88.77
C LEU A 640 -87.00 -172.66 88.87
N ASN A 641 -85.69 -172.46 88.79
CA ASN A 641 -84.72 -173.55 88.89
C ASN A 641 -84.69 -174.21 90.28
N GLU A 642 -84.86 -173.43 91.36
CA GLU A 642 -84.91 -173.98 92.73
C GLU A 642 -86.12 -174.92 92.93
N MET A 643 -87.29 -174.53 92.43
CA MET A 643 -88.52 -175.35 92.47
C MET A 643 -88.38 -176.63 91.62
N HIS A 644 -87.71 -176.54 90.48
CA HIS A 644 -87.40 -177.71 89.66
C HIS A 644 -86.48 -178.72 90.37
N GLY A 645 -85.49 -178.24 91.13
CA GLY A 645 -84.59 -179.07 91.93
C GLY A 645 -85.34 -179.94 92.94
N LYS A 646 -86.14 -179.29 93.81
CA LYS A 646 -86.91 -179.97 94.87
C LYS A 646 -87.89 -181.01 94.33
N ARG A 647 -88.49 -180.77 93.15
CA ARG A 647 -89.38 -181.76 92.51
C ARG A 647 -88.67 -183.02 92.04
N ASN A 648 -87.41 -182.92 91.60
CA ASN A 648 -86.63 -184.09 91.17
C ASN A 648 -86.14 -184.92 92.36
N GLU A 649 -85.80 -184.28 93.49
CA GLU A 649 -85.34 -184.95 94.70
C GLU A 649 -86.42 -185.88 95.29
N ALA A 650 -87.66 -185.41 95.43
CA ALA A 650 -88.80 -186.23 95.84
C ALA A 650 -89.09 -187.40 94.89
N ARG A 651 -88.84 -187.21 93.58
CA ARG A 651 -89.04 -188.25 92.56
C ARG A 651 -87.99 -189.35 92.63
N LEU A 652 -86.74 -188.99 92.92
CA LEU A 652 -85.64 -189.95 93.14
C LEU A 652 -85.90 -190.83 94.35
N GLN A 653 -86.35 -190.27 95.47
CA GLN A 653 -86.66 -191.05 96.69
C GLN A 653 -87.75 -192.11 96.46
N LEU A 654 -88.85 -191.76 95.78
CA LEU A 654 -89.89 -192.73 95.40
C LEU A 654 -89.38 -193.85 94.47
N THR A 655 -88.41 -193.55 93.62
CA THR A 655 -87.83 -194.52 92.70
C THR A 655 -86.92 -195.50 93.44
N ALA A 656 -86.08 -195.00 94.36
CA ALA A 656 -85.23 -195.82 95.23
C ALA A 656 -86.04 -196.77 96.12
N ILE A 657 -87.19 -196.33 96.66
CA ILE A 657 -88.11 -197.19 97.44
C ILE A 657 -88.62 -198.35 96.58
N ARG A 658 -89.00 -198.08 95.32
CA ARG A 658 -89.54 -199.10 94.41
C ARG A 658 -88.49 -200.10 93.94
N GLU A 659 -87.32 -199.65 93.52
CA GLU A 659 -86.25 -200.54 93.05
C GLU A 659 -85.70 -201.41 94.17
N ARG A 660 -85.58 -200.87 95.39
CA ARG A 660 -85.03 -201.67 96.49
C ARG A 660 -85.97 -202.78 96.94
N LEU A 661 -87.28 -202.50 97.02
CA LEU A 661 -88.29 -203.56 97.09
C LEU A 661 -88.10 -204.52 95.91
N SER A 662 -88.05 -204.04 94.66
CA SER A 662 -87.97 -204.89 93.46
C SER A 662 -86.69 -205.72 93.24
N VAL A 663 -85.59 -205.46 93.96
CA VAL A 663 -84.30 -206.15 93.77
C VAL A 663 -83.91 -207.00 94.97
N GLU A 664 -84.34 -206.63 96.19
CA GLU A 664 -84.36 -207.57 97.33
C GLU A 664 -85.67 -208.40 97.34
N PHE A 665 -86.58 -208.14 96.40
CA PHE A 665 -87.61 -209.07 95.95
C PHE A 665 -86.99 -210.30 95.29
N GLU A 666 -86.98 -211.39 96.04
CA GLU A 666 -87.64 -212.63 95.56
C GLU A 666 -89.08 -212.75 96.15
N VAL A 667 -89.71 -211.60 96.41
CA VAL A 667 -91.14 -211.45 96.76
C VAL A 667 -91.84 -210.73 95.60
N ASN A 668 -93.17 -210.83 95.47
CA ASN A 668 -93.95 -209.94 94.60
C ASN A 668 -94.89 -209.09 95.46
N LEU A 669 -95.16 -207.85 95.03
CA LEU A 669 -96.00 -206.87 95.77
C LEU A 669 -97.52 -207.22 95.73
N SER A 670 -97.86 -208.50 95.54
CA SER A 670 -99.22 -209.03 95.35
C SER A 670 -99.75 -209.91 96.49
N GLU A 671 -98.88 -210.47 97.36
CA GLU A 671 -99.30 -211.26 98.54
C GLU A 671 -98.87 -210.63 99.89
N VAL A 672 -98.06 -209.56 99.87
CA VAL A 672 -97.54 -208.88 101.07
C VAL A 672 -98.29 -207.57 101.41
N ASN A 673 -99.57 -207.48 101.03
CA ASN A 673 -100.46 -206.40 101.49
C ASN A 673 -101.56 -206.87 102.46
N GLU A 674 -101.53 -208.12 102.91
CA GLU A 674 -102.33 -208.53 104.07
C GLU A 674 -101.70 -208.01 105.37
N THR A 675 -102.20 -206.86 105.82
CA THR A 675 -102.30 -206.52 107.26
C THR A 675 -101.01 -206.60 108.10
N GLY A 676 -99.87 -206.10 107.58
CA GLY A 676 -98.57 -206.36 108.21
C GLY A 676 -97.56 -205.21 108.39
N ILE A 677 -97.80 -204.01 107.82
CA ILE A 677 -96.96 -202.81 108.03
C ILE A 677 -97.91 -201.59 108.01
N LYS A 678 -98.18 -200.81 109.07
CA LYS A 678 -97.75 -200.85 110.48
C LYS A 678 -96.24 -200.84 110.79
N ASP A 679 -95.53 -200.08 109.96
CA ASP A 679 -94.57 -199.08 110.46
C ASP A 679 -95.38 -197.76 110.56
N ALA A 680 -95.61 -197.22 111.75
CA ALA A 680 -94.71 -196.31 112.46
C ALA A 680 -94.77 -194.88 111.90
N ASP A 681 -95.43 -193.99 112.65
CA ASP A 681 -95.42 -192.52 112.56
C ASP A 681 -95.73 -191.89 111.17
N THR A 682 -96.95 -191.39 110.88
CA THR A 682 -97.47 -190.11 111.44
C THR A 682 -98.93 -189.79 111.03
N GLU A 683 -99.52 -188.74 111.65
CA GLU A 683 -100.93 -188.28 111.54
C GLU A 683 -101.04 -186.89 110.84
N LYS A 684 -102.11 -186.41 110.18
CA LYS A 684 -103.55 -186.76 109.97
C LYS A 684 -104.64 -186.14 110.88
N LEU A 685 -104.45 -184.95 111.44
CA LEU A 685 -105.42 -184.26 112.33
C LEU A 685 -106.38 -183.25 111.62
N SER A 686 -107.65 -183.11 112.06
CA SER A 686 -108.15 -181.76 112.44
C SER A 686 -107.50 -181.48 113.78
N GLU A 687 -106.97 -180.28 114.06
CA GLU A 687 -106.09 -180.10 115.23
C GLU A 687 -106.74 -180.58 116.56
N ASP A 688 -108.07 -180.60 116.63
CA ASP A 688 -108.87 -181.32 117.63
C ASP A 688 -109.03 -182.86 117.40
N GLU A 689 -109.48 -183.31 116.23
CA GLU A 689 -109.99 -184.69 116.01
C GLU A 689 -108.98 -185.84 116.02
N ILE A 690 -107.67 -185.59 115.97
CA ILE A 690 -106.66 -186.64 116.23
C ILE A 690 -105.80 -186.39 117.47
N ARG A 691 -105.77 -185.18 118.05
CA ARG A 691 -105.21 -185.01 119.41
C ARG A 691 -106.04 -185.79 120.45
N GLY A 692 -107.35 -185.91 120.22
CA GLY A 692 -108.21 -186.85 120.94
C GLY A 692 -107.87 -188.34 120.74
N LYS A 693 -107.25 -188.72 119.62
CA LYS A 693 -106.86 -190.11 119.32
C LYS A 693 -105.47 -190.49 119.82
N VAL A 694 -104.49 -189.57 119.83
CA VAL A 694 -103.21 -189.76 120.53
C VAL A 694 -103.42 -190.16 121.98
N GLN A 695 -104.34 -189.48 122.67
CA GLN A 695 -104.61 -189.69 124.09
C GLN A 695 -105.25 -191.05 124.41
N THR A 696 -106.06 -191.60 123.50
CA THR A 696 -106.81 -192.86 123.76
C THR A 696 -105.98 -194.11 123.50
N VAL A 697 -105.01 -194.07 122.60
CA VAL A 697 -104.11 -195.22 122.36
C VAL A 697 -103.14 -195.44 123.54
N LYS A 698 -102.61 -194.36 124.13
CA LYS A 698 -101.56 -194.41 125.16
C LYS A 698 -101.91 -195.21 126.43
N ASN A 699 -103.19 -195.24 126.83
CA ASN A 699 -103.60 -195.92 128.07
C ASN A 699 -103.94 -197.41 127.88
N ASN A 700 -104.49 -197.79 126.73
CA ASN A 700 -105.13 -199.10 126.55
C ASN A 700 -104.22 -200.16 125.93
N LEU A 701 -103.04 -199.80 125.44
CA LEU A 701 -102.10 -200.76 124.86
C LEU A 701 -101.41 -201.57 125.97
N GLU A 702 -100.58 -200.93 126.78
CA GLU A 702 -99.56 -201.64 127.55
C GLU A 702 -99.99 -202.01 128.98
N LYS A 703 -101.08 -202.79 128.99
CA LYS A 703 -101.46 -203.68 130.10
C LYS A 703 -101.74 -205.12 129.66
N VAL A 704 -101.42 -205.48 128.42
CA VAL A 704 -101.36 -206.85 127.93
C VAL A 704 -99.93 -207.17 127.51
N GLY A 705 -99.42 -208.32 127.93
CA GLY A 705 -98.08 -208.80 127.63
C GLY A 705 -98.07 -210.05 126.74
N PRO A 706 -97.44 -211.17 127.14
CA PRO A 706 -97.45 -211.76 128.50
C PRO A 706 -96.71 -210.98 129.60
#